data_AF-A0A6F8Y566-F1
#
_entry.id   AF-A0A6F8Y566-F1
#
_cell.length_a   1.000
_cell.length_b   1.000
_cell.length_c   1.000
_cell.angle_alpha   90.00
_cell.angle_beta   90.00
_cell.angle_gamma   90.00
#
_symmetry.space_group_name_H-M   'P 1'
#
loop_
_entity.id
_entity.type
_entity.pdbx_description
1 polymer ?
#
loop_
_entity_poly.entity_id
_entity_poly.type
_entity_poly.pdbx_seq_one_letter_code
_entity_poly.pdbx_strand_id
1 'polypeptide(L)'
;MERAFGEVPDPAFMLFTGDLVNHSYKSQEWDGFFKAMESRTATVPTYFTIGNHEYEGNPSDGYLDWESPDPYFTNFAARTNIPANGPAYAGAAGGRPTAVGEEAKTLRNTAYYFEYGDALFVVLNHFDQLKLSELRPQLDWLKTVVQSSDAKWKVAAYHHGPYLGRRDHPSNYLEITKAFDQAGIDLSISGHDGMYLRTHPLKDDLVVGDGAGTTYITGAAAGDGQGYTWNPEIAGEYTAVYKDNQEASYQTVSVSPERIAIKSTSRDPKTGVYSVNDTFEITHSLPSSLEDWVPPASPEPVLDKDFPPLVEGTYQISTPQHLMYVSNNFGGGFGQLPLDGHYVLTKDIDLKHLRGFRPLGLPALNAEDAGPGFTGTFDGAGHSITGLNLGYDQGWELDGAPSPTGFVGRLGAGGVVRNLGLVDVDYRDTEGPVGGVAGVVKGGTLDRVFVAGGVDGAKDTAGGLIGALDGGSVKDSYATVNIDGEATAAGLVGEITGASTVERSLAAGAVVTTADAGGAVGHVQSADAVLSGIVAANRAVTGSNAGKLFAAAVAQARVADNAVWADVPLTGTKVEQRGISELTQADLTAQATYEGRGWDFDTRWAWQPATSTAVAYPYLAGLSGQVNTLPFTNKAALADLLATVTGGNAPNPAGYTPYSYQFLAKAIDSATAVMNDPYTSQTKVDAAVTGLATAIRFLNPLVAEKQFRAASIDELRFRIAEIGSGADTIWITEDFVADDQGGAIQVDAGKIRLTADQPTTLTATGNVYFNVDSAELTVGRNLTIVQSADSTALAAFFMVRDEGRLTVEDTTIRSDATMSGSQGVIVTEDSGPTVTIDRSTVSGKGARTIYAYNAGPLFTITDSTITNTNTALYRSEYVLNGTTVITGSTGGGAVIHDFRGSEVAGNVADNAVTLTKAGTGPAVTDPAYTIAYVVTEPGAPAPGDFQGAVAYTEPIALPQGGTVWAALTHGSRHGIVKSFVVQAPGDPAACLVAQEQAEAAAKDVDKADKAVQKAQKKVEDAEAKLEKSLASGKPAQAIKQDEAKFAEAKAQLEETKTTLATAKAVHTAALAQVAAFCR
;
A
#
# COMPACT_ATOMS: atom_id res chain seq x y z
N MET A 1 2.87 9.33 -38.77
CA MET A 1 2.64 10.79 -38.76
C MET A 1 3.26 11.53 -39.94
N GLU A 2 4.60 11.60 -40.07
CA GLU A 2 5.28 12.35 -41.14
C GLU A 2 4.77 12.03 -42.56
N ARG A 3 4.49 10.75 -42.84
CA ARG A 3 3.89 10.35 -44.12
C ARG A 3 2.51 10.99 -44.36
N ALA A 4 1.65 11.05 -43.35
CA ALA A 4 0.33 11.66 -43.46
C ALA A 4 0.44 13.15 -43.76
N PHE A 5 1.35 13.87 -43.10
CA PHE A 5 1.65 15.28 -43.41
C PHE A 5 2.27 15.48 -44.80
N GLY A 6 2.98 14.48 -45.33
CA GLY A 6 3.41 14.50 -46.72
C GLY A 6 2.24 14.44 -47.72
N GLU A 7 1.14 13.80 -47.35
CA GLU A 7 -0.08 13.68 -48.19
C GLU A 7 -1.06 14.83 -47.95
N VAL A 8 -1.16 15.31 -46.70
CA VAL A 8 -1.97 16.46 -46.28
C VAL A 8 -1.07 17.44 -45.52
N PRO A 9 -0.39 18.37 -46.21
CA PRO A 9 0.58 19.26 -45.58
C PRO A 9 0.02 20.23 -44.55
N ASP A 10 -1.25 20.60 -44.68
CA ASP A 10 -1.93 21.59 -43.82
C ASP A 10 -3.29 21.03 -43.35
N PRO A 11 -3.29 20.03 -42.44
CA PRO A 11 -4.52 19.45 -41.93
C PRO A 11 -5.21 20.43 -40.97
N ALA A 12 -6.54 20.50 -41.05
CA ALA A 12 -7.36 21.29 -40.15
C ALA A 12 -7.15 20.93 -38.66
N PHE A 13 -7.03 19.63 -38.38
CA PHE A 13 -6.72 19.07 -37.07
C PHE A 13 -6.26 17.62 -37.21
N MET A 14 -5.70 17.08 -36.14
CA MET A 14 -5.43 15.65 -35.98
C MET A 14 -6.45 15.03 -35.03
N LEU A 15 -6.85 13.78 -35.27
CA LEU A 15 -7.73 13.01 -34.40
C LEU A 15 -7.10 11.65 -34.13
N PHE A 16 -6.88 11.33 -32.85
CA PHE A 16 -6.40 10.04 -32.38
C PHE A 16 -7.53 9.29 -31.69
N THR A 17 -7.77 8.05 -32.09
CA THR A 17 -8.89 7.25 -31.60
C THR A 17 -8.50 6.31 -30.46
N GLY A 18 -7.84 6.82 -29.42
CA GLY A 18 -7.46 6.08 -28.20
C GLY A 18 -6.16 5.26 -28.33
N ASP A 19 -5.74 4.67 -27.21
CA ASP A 19 -4.46 3.96 -27.04
C ASP A 19 -3.27 4.86 -27.41
N LEU A 20 -3.19 5.97 -26.70
CA LEU A 20 -2.16 6.98 -26.87
C LEU A 20 -0.84 6.52 -26.26
N VAL A 21 -0.94 5.84 -25.11
CA VAL A 21 0.16 5.18 -24.40
C VAL A 21 -0.23 3.73 -24.11
N ASN A 22 0.72 2.87 -23.74
CA ASN A 22 0.39 1.50 -23.35
C ASN A 22 -0.03 1.41 -21.89
N HIS A 23 0.50 2.29 -21.02
CA HIS A 23 0.24 2.32 -19.59
C HIS A 23 0.05 3.76 -19.08
N SER A 24 -1.18 4.14 -18.74
CA SER A 24 -1.54 5.53 -18.36
C SER A 24 -0.80 6.08 -17.13
N TYR A 25 -0.37 5.23 -16.22
CA TYR A 25 0.33 5.57 -14.98
C TYR A 25 1.84 5.74 -15.14
N LYS A 26 2.41 5.43 -16.32
CA LYS A 26 3.84 5.60 -16.60
C LYS A 26 4.08 6.96 -17.25
N SER A 27 4.50 7.94 -16.46
CA SER A 27 4.81 9.28 -16.96
C SER A 27 5.81 9.28 -18.13
N GLN A 28 6.76 8.34 -18.16
CA GLN A 28 7.74 8.23 -19.25
C GLN A 28 7.10 7.93 -20.61
N GLU A 29 5.99 7.20 -20.64
CA GLU A 29 5.27 6.90 -21.90
C GLU A 29 4.56 8.15 -22.43
N TRP A 30 3.95 8.94 -21.55
CA TRP A 30 3.36 10.23 -21.90
C TRP A 30 4.41 11.22 -22.42
N ASP A 31 5.56 11.32 -21.73
CA ASP A 31 6.66 12.17 -22.17
C ASP A 31 7.13 11.76 -23.57
N GLY A 32 7.29 10.46 -23.82
CA GLY A 32 7.64 9.91 -25.13
C GLY A 32 6.62 10.24 -26.20
N PHE A 33 5.33 10.05 -25.90
CA PHE A 33 4.22 10.34 -26.80
C PHE A 33 4.19 11.82 -27.22
N PHE A 34 4.17 12.75 -26.25
CA PHE A 34 4.14 14.18 -26.54
C PHE A 34 5.43 14.65 -27.20
N LYS A 35 6.59 14.10 -26.83
CA LYS A 35 7.86 14.44 -27.48
C LYS A 35 7.87 14.03 -28.95
N ALA A 36 7.29 12.87 -29.29
CA ALA A 36 7.21 12.40 -30.67
C ALA A 36 6.32 13.28 -31.57
N MET A 37 5.33 13.96 -30.99
CA MET A 37 4.38 14.83 -31.70
C MET A 37 4.59 16.33 -31.45
N GLU A 38 5.61 16.72 -30.69
CA GLU A 38 5.87 18.10 -30.21
C GLU A 38 5.82 19.13 -31.36
N SER A 39 6.53 18.85 -32.46
CA SER A 39 6.61 19.77 -33.61
C SER A 39 5.27 19.96 -34.33
N ARG A 40 4.36 18.99 -34.23
CA ARG A 40 3.05 19.00 -34.89
C ARG A 40 1.96 19.57 -33.99
N THR A 41 1.90 19.12 -32.74
CA THR A 41 0.93 19.60 -31.74
C THR A 41 1.10 21.08 -31.40
N ALA A 42 2.30 21.62 -31.53
CA ALA A 42 2.54 23.06 -31.36
C ALA A 42 1.86 23.93 -32.45
N THR A 43 1.44 23.34 -33.58
CA THR A 43 0.92 24.09 -34.74
C THR A 43 -0.43 23.61 -35.27
N VAL A 44 -0.85 22.39 -34.94
CA VAL A 44 -2.09 21.78 -35.42
C VAL A 44 -2.95 21.35 -34.23
N PRO A 45 -4.22 21.80 -34.15
CA PRO A 45 -5.16 21.33 -33.13
C PRO A 45 -5.24 19.80 -33.13
N THR A 46 -5.18 19.20 -31.94
CA THR A 46 -5.15 17.75 -31.78
C THR A 46 -6.26 17.32 -30.85
N TYR A 47 -7.08 16.39 -31.33
CA TYR A 47 -8.20 15.82 -30.62
C TYR A 47 -7.91 14.36 -30.29
N PHE A 48 -8.28 13.96 -29.08
CA PHE A 48 -8.00 12.63 -28.55
C PHE A 48 -9.31 11.99 -28.11
N THR A 49 -9.53 10.75 -28.51
CA THR A 49 -10.41 9.85 -27.77
C THR A 49 -9.54 9.07 -26.78
N ILE A 50 -10.16 8.53 -25.73
CA ILE A 50 -9.49 7.65 -24.79
C ILE A 50 -9.74 6.18 -25.14
N GLY A 51 -8.72 5.34 -24.96
CA GLY A 51 -8.78 3.91 -25.18
C GLY A 51 -8.69 3.09 -23.91
N ASN A 52 -8.68 1.77 -24.07
CA ASN A 52 -8.63 0.87 -22.93
C ASN A 52 -7.24 0.89 -22.26
N HIS A 53 -6.16 1.19 -22.99
CA HIS A 53 -4.83 1.38 -22.40
C HIS A 53 -4.70 2.64 -21.53
N GLU A 54 -5.60 3.62 -21.70
CA GLU A 54 -5.68 4.76 -20.78
C GLU A 54 -6.37 4.40 -19.45
N TYR A 55 -7.10 3.28 -19.41
CA TYR A 55 -7.85 2.80 -18.26
C TYR A 55 -7.16 1.65 -17.55
N GLU A 56 -6.70 0.63 -18.26
CA GLU A 56 -6.25 -0.65 -17.70
C GLU A 56 -4.89 -0.58 -16.99
N GLY A 57 -4.76 -1.32 -15.89
CA GLY A 57 -3.47 -1.65 -15.29
C GLY A 57 -2.87 -2.88 -15.96
N ASN A 58 -1.55 -2.96 -16.10
CA ASN A 58 -0.94 -4.17 -16.61
C ASN A 58 -0.63 -5.15 -15.45
N PRO A 59 -1.06 -6.42 -15.52
CA PRO A 59 -0.65 -7.43 -14.54
C PRO A 59 0.86 -7.59 -14.39
N SER A 60 1.63 -7.40 -15.46
CA SER A 60 3.10 -7.40 -15.40
C SER A 60 3.68 -6.22 -14.59
N ASP A 61 2.89 -5.19 -14.30
CA ASP A 61 3.25 -4.07 -13.41
C ASP A 61 2.62 -4.20 -12.00
N GLY A 62 2.02 -5.35 -11.68
CA GLY A 62 1.46 -5.64 -10.35
C GLY A 62 -0.02 -5.26 -10.15
N TYR A 63 -0.76 -4.99 -11.23
CA TYR A 63 -2.20 -4.70 -11.17
C TYR A 63 -3.06 -5.95 -11.39
N LEU A 64 -4.09 -6.15 -10.57
CA LEU A 64 -4.89 -7.36 -10.61
C LEU A 64 -5.92 -7.31 -11.74
N ASP A 65 -6.01 -8.33 -12.60
CA ASP A 65 -7.10 -8.48 -13.58
C ASP A 65 -7.36 -7.25 -14.49
N TRP A 66 -6.29 -6.54 -14.87
CA TRP A 66 -6.39 -5.28 -15.62
C TRP A 66 -7.20 -4.19 -14.89
N GLU A 67 -7.27 -4.27 -13.56
CA GLU A 67 -7.83 -3.25 -12.69
C GLU A 67 -7.21 -1.90 -13.02
N SER A 68 -8.07 -0.89 -13.07
CA SER A 68 -7.66 0.43 -13.49
C SER A 68 -6.84 1.13 -12.40
N PRO A 69 -5.59 1.52 -12.67
CA PRO A 69 -4.81 2.42 -11.81
C PRO A 69 -5.30 3.86 -11.89
N ASP A 70 -6.08 4.19 -12.91
CA ASP A 70 -6.59 5.53 -13.16
C ASP A 70 -8.06 5.48 -13.63
N PRO A 71 -8.99 5.02 -12.78
CA PRO A 71 -10.38 4.73 -13.17
C PRO A 71 -11.15 5.99 -13.59
N TYR A 72 -10.58 7.18 -13.33
CA TYR A 72 -11.17 8.48 -13.63
C TYR A 72 -10.32 9.30 -14.61
N PHE A 73 -9.33 8.68 -15.27
CA PHE A 73 -8.51 9.30 -16.32
C PHE A 73 -7.80 10.59 -15.88
N THR A 74 -7.38 10.63 -14.62
CA THR A 74 -6.67 11.76 -14.00
C THR A 74 -5.39 12.10 -14.75
N ASN A 75 -4.62 11.09 -15.18
CA ASN A 75 -3.37 11.27 -15.91
C ASN A 75 -3.59 11.85 -17.30
N PHE A 76 -4.63 11.38 -17.99
CA PHE A 76 -5.03 11.92 -19.28
C PHE A 76 -5.51 13.37 -19.14
N ALA A 77 -6.40 13.64 -18.17
CA ALA A 77 -6.95 14.97 -17.92
C ALA A 77 -5.86 15.97 -17.50
N ALA A 78 -4.83 15.55 -16.75
CA ALA A 78 -3.73 16.42 -16.35
C ALA A 78 -2.83 16.85 -17.52
N ARG A 79 -2.88 16.15 -18.66
CA ARG A 79 -1.98 16.35 -19.81
C ARG A 79 -2.69 16.83 -21.06
N THR A 80 -4.02 16.99 -21.00
CA THR A 80 -4.85 17.40 -22.13
C THR A 80 -5.75 18.57 -21.73
N ASN A 81 -6.14 19.39 -22.70
CA ASN A 81 -7.05 20.52 -22.49
C ASN A 81 -8.34 20.30 -23.28
N ILE A 82 -9.09 19.27 -22.89
CA ILE A 82 -10.32 18.84 -23.57
C ILE A 82 -11.47 19.83 -23.26
N PRO A 83 -12.33 20.18 -24.24
CA PRO A 83 -13.47 21.06 -24.00
C PRO A 83 -14.41 20.54 -22.91
N ALA A 84 -14.78 21.42 -21.97
CA ALA A 84 -15.71 21.14 -20.87
C ALA A 84 -17.18 21.21 -21.32
N ASN A 85 -17.55 20.50 -22.39
CA ASN A 85 -18.90 20.50 -22.98
C ASN A 85 -19.55 19.11 -23.06
N GLY A 86 -18.94 18.12 -22.40
CA GLY A 86 -19.39 16.74 -22.30
C GLY A 86 -20.63 16.50 -21.42
N PRO A 87 -21.05 15.23 -21.28
CA PRO A 87 -22.23 14.81 -20.52
C PRO A 87 -22.15 15.08 -19.02
N ALA A 88 -20.93 15.23 -18.47
CA ALA A 88 -20.70 15.67 -17.09
C ALA A 88 -20.98 17.17 -16.87
N TYR A 89 -21.17 17.95 -17.95
CA TYR A 89 -21.32 19.41 -17.91
C TYR A 89 -22.71 19.87 -18.38
N ALA A 90 -23.25 19.28 -19.45
CA ALA A 90 -24.51 19.69 -20.07
C ALA A 90 -25.21 18.53 -20.81
N GLY A 91 -26.32 18.83 -21.49
CA GLY A 91 -27.01 17.89 -22.40
C GLY A 91 -28.38 17.38 -21.92
N ALA A 92 -28.70 17.51 -20.63
CA ALA A 92 -30.02 17.20 -20.10
C ALA A 92 -30.99 18.39 -20.25
N ALA A 93 -32.27 18.15 -20.00
CA ALA A 93 -33.29 19.20 -20.00
C ALA A 93 -32.88 20.38 -19.09
N GLY A 94 -32.95 21.59 -19.63
CA GLY A 94 -32.54 22.83 -18.94
C GLY A 94 -31.03 23.10 -18.94
N GLY A 95 -30.25 22.44 -19.80
CA GLY A 95 -28.81 22.69 -19.96
C GLY A 95 -27.95 22.12 -18.83
N ARG A 96 -28.48 21.14 -18.10
CA ARG A 96 -27.80 20.47 -16.97
C ARG A 96 -27.04 19.22 -17.44
N PRO A 97 -26.17 18.63 -16.60
CA PRO A 97 -25.47 17.38 -16.94
C PRO A 97 -26.43 16.20 -17.17
N THR A 98 -26.09 15.32 -18.12
CA THR A 98 -26.74 14.00 -18.26
C THR A 98 -26.13 12.95 -17.33
N ALA A 99 -24.92 13.19 -16.81
CA ALA A 99 -24.23 12.34 -15.85
C ALA A 99 -23.84 13.12 -14.57
N VAL A 100 -23.97 12.47 -13.41
CA VAL A 100 -23.57 12.97 -12.08
C VAL A 100 -22.88 11.83 -11.30
N GLY A 101 -22.30 12.09 -10.14
CA GLY A 101 -21.71 11.02 -9.30
C GLY A 101 -20.47 10.36 -9.94
N GLU A 102 -20.36 9.04 -9.79
CA GLU A 102 -19.25 8.24 -10.33
C GLU A 102 -19.19 8.31 -11.86
N GLU A 103 -20.32 8.24 -12.54
CA GLU A 103 -20.38 8.37 -14.00
C GLU A 103 -19.80 9.70 -14.48
N ALA A 104 -20.09 10.79 -13.76
CA ALA A 104 -19.53 12.09 -14.11
C ALA A 104 -18.02 12.14 -13.92
N LYS A 105 -17.42 11.39 -12.99
CA LYS A 105 -15.96 11.34 -12.83
C LYS A 105 -15.30 10.68 -14.04
N THR A 106 -15.82 9.54 -14.49
CA THR A 106 -15.32 8.80 -15.65
C THR A 106 -15.47 9.59 -16.96
N LEU A 107 -16.53 10.38 -17.08
CA LEU A 107 -16.88 11.13 -18.30
C LEU A 107 -16.35 12.57 -18.34
N ARG A 108 -15.87 13.08 -17.21
CA ARG A 108 -15.30 14.43 -17.14
C ARG A 108 -14.00 14.47 -17.93
N ASN A 109 -13.90 15.42 -18.85
CA ASN A 109 -12.73 15.64 -19.70
C ASN A 109 -12.37 14.47 -20.64
N THR A 110 -13.29 13.52 -20.87
CA THR A 110 -13.06 12.36 -21.76
C THR A 110 -14.07 12.24 -22.90
N ALA A 111 -15.21 12.93 -22.80
CA ALA A 111 -16.21 13.04 -23.86
C ALA A 111 -16.54 14.51 -24.13
N TYR A 112 -16.60 14.90 -25.41
CA TYR A 112 -16.73 16.30 -25.83
C TYR A 112 -17.13 16.40 -27.30
N TYR A 113 -17.58 17.57 -27.74
CA TYR A 113 -17.90 17.81 -29.16
C TYR A 113 -17.22 19.08 -29.68
N PHE A 114 -17.05 19.15 -30.99
CA PHE A 114 -16.63 20.36 -31.69
C PHE A 114 -17.20 20.39 -33.11
N GLU A 115 -17.36 21.59 -33.66
CA GLU A 115 -17.76 21.78 -35.05
C GLU A 115 -16.58 22.33 -35.86
N TYR A 116 -16.41 21.83 -37.08
CA TYR A 116 -15.42 22.34 -38.02
C TYR A 116 -16.01 22.34 -39.43
N GLY A 117 -16.20 23.53 -40.00
CA GLY A 117 -16.90 23.69 -41.27
C GLY A 117 -18.35 23.21 -41.16
N ASP A 118 -18.80 22.40 -42.13
CA ASP A 118 -20.16 21.84 -42.17
C ASP A 118 -20.31 20.53 -41.37
N ALA A 119 -19.36 20.21 -40.49
CA ALA A 119 -19.29 18.94 -39.78
C ALA A 119 -19.28 19.10 -38.25
N LEU A 120 -20.12 18.32 -37.58
CA LEU A 120 -20.14 18.11 -36.15
C LEU A 120 -19.36 16.83 -35.83
N PHE A 121 -18.37 16.94 -34.96
CA PHE A 121 -17.64 15.81 -34.38
C PHE A 121 -18.06 15.61 -32.94
N VAL A 122 -18.54 14.41 -32.62
CA VAL A 122 -18.89 14.00 -31.26
C VAL A 122 -17.92 12.92 -30.81
N VAL A 123 -17.10 13.23 -29.81
CA VAL A 123 -16.10 12.32 -29.25
C VAL A 123 -16.67 11.65 -28.01
N LEU A 124 -16.75 10.31 -28.04
CA LEU A 124 -17.26 9.50 -26.94
C LEU A 124 -16.11 8.78 -26.23
N ASN A 125 -16.27 8.62 -24.92
CA ASN A 125 -15.48 7.69 -24.13
C ASN A 125 -16.13 6.30 -24.25
N HIS A 126 -15.54 5.40 -25.03
CA HIS A 126 -16.08 4.04 -25.16
C HIS A 126 -15.00 2.97 -25.44
N PHE A 127 -14.99 1.97 -24.57
CA PHE A 127 -14.27 0.70 -24.65
C PHE A 127 -15.03 -0.38 -23.85
N ASP A 128 -14.73 -1.66 -24.06
CA ASP A 128 -15.58 -2.80 -23.62
C ASP A 128 -15.78 -2.89 -22.09
N GLN A 129 -14.85 -2.34 -21.32
CA GLN A 129 -14.92 -2.35 -19.85
C GLN A 129 -15.73 -1.19 -19.26
N LEU A 130 -16.10 -0.19 -20.08
CA LEU A 130 -16.92 0.92 -19.61
C LEU A 130 -18.34 0.44 -19.30
N LYS A 131 -18.90 0.87 -18.17
CA LYS A 131 -20.21 0.40 -17.70
C LYS A 131 -21.32 1.00 -18.56
N LEU A 132 -22.42 0.26 -18.67
CA LEU A 132 -23.61 0.76 -19.35
C LEU A 132 -24.19 2.04 -18.72
N SER A 133 -23.99 2.24 -17.41
CA SER A 133 -24.38 3.46 -16.71
C SER A 133 -23.56 4.69 -17.13
N GLU A 134 -22.34 4.49 -17.62
CA GLU A 134 -21.46 5.55 -18.16
C GLU A 134 -21.71 5.76 -19.66
N LEU A 135 -22.11 4.72 -20.41
CA LEU A 135 -22.41 4.85 -21.83
C LEU A 135 -23.72 5.61 -22.11
N ARG A 136 -24.82 5.24 -21.44
CA ARG A 136 -26.16 5.80 -21.74
C ARG A 136 -26.22 7.34 -21.66
N PRO A 137 -25.67 7.99 -20.62
CA PRO A 137 -25.65 9.45 -20.54
C PRO A 137 -24.91 10.13 -21.70
N GLN A 138 -23.87 9.49 -22.24
CA GLN A 138 -23.14 10.00 -23.41
C GLN A 138 -24.00 9.92 -24.66
N LEU A 139 -24.74 8.82 -24.86
CA LEU A 139 -25.62 8.66 -26.02
C LEU A 139 -26.80 9.65 -25.98
N ASP A 140 -27.38 9.90 -24.80
CA ASP A 140 -28.39 10.94 -24.62
C ASP A 140 -27.82 12.33 -24.87
N TRP A 141 -26.63 12.63 -24.34
CA TRP A 141 -25.94 13.89 -24.60
C TRP A 141 -25.62 14.09 -26.09
N LEU A 142 -25.14 13.05 -26.80
CA LEU A 142 -24.89 13.09 -28.24
C LEU A 142 -26.14 13.51 -29.02
N LYS A 143 -27.31 12.94 -28.68
CA LYS A 143 -28.58 13.32 -29.31
C LYS A 143 -28.93 14.78 -29.04
N THR A 144 -28.71 15.28 -27.83
CA THR A 144 -28.91 16.71 -27.52
C THR A 144 -27.96 17.61 -28.32
N VAL A 145 -26.68 17.24 -28.44
CA VAL A 145 -25.70 17.99 -29.23
C VAL A 145 -26.14 18.05 -30.69
N VAL A 146 -26.52 16.91 -31.28
CA VAL A 146 -26.99 16.82 -32.67
C VAL A 146 -28.28 17.62 -32.88
N GLN A 147 -29.23 17.57 -31.93
CA GLN A 147 -30.47 18.35 -32.00
C GLN A 147 -30.20 19.87 -31.94
N SER A 148 -29.09 20.28 -31.34
CA SER A 148 -28.69 21.70 -31.20
C SER A 148 -27.76 22.22 -32.32
N SER A 149 -27.37 21.36 -33.25
CA SER A 149 -26.39 21.69 -34.31
C SER A 149 -27.06 21.77 -35.68
N ASP A 150 -26.66 22.79 -36.46
CA ASP A 150 -27.05 22.94 -37.87
C ASP A 150 -26.06 22.26 -38.83
N ALA A 151 -25.04 21.56 -38.33
CA ALA A 151 -24.04 20.91 -39.16
C ALA A 151 -24.66 19.87 -40.08
N LYS A 152 -24.25 19.87 -41.36
CA LYS A 152 -24.74 18.90 -42.35
C LYS A 152 -24.25 17.51 -42.01
N TRP A 153 -22.95 17.37 -41.78
CA TRP A 153 -22.28 16.09 -41.56
C TRP A 153 -22.13 15.82 -40.06
N LYS A 154 -22.41 14.60 -39.61
CA LYS A 154 -22.24 14.18 -38.23
C LYS A 154 -21.27 13.02 -38.16
N VAL A 155 -20.22 13.18 -37.37
CA VAL A 155 -19.14 12.21 -37.21
C VAL A 155 -19.02 11.84 -35.75
N ALA A 156 -19.03 10.54 -35.44
CA ALA A 156 -18.76 10.03 -34.10
C ALA A 156 -17.36 9.42 -34.05
N ALA A 157 -16.59 9.72 -32.99
CA ALA A 157 -15.25 9.20 -32.79
C ALA A 157 -15.07 8.64 -31.37
N TYR A 158 -14.50 7.45 -31.26
CA TYR A 158 -14.32 6.72 -30.00
C TYR A 158 -13.34 5.56 -30.19
N HIS A 159 -13.01 4.81 -29.14
CA HIS A 159 -11.95 3.80 -29.23
C HIS A 159 -12.45 2.42 -29.70
N HIS A 160 -13.29 1.70 -28.94
CA HIS A 160 -13.85 0.43 -29.42
C HIS A 160 -15.09 0.64 -30.29
N GLY A 161 -14.99 0.21 -31.55
CA GLY A 161 -16.09 0.18 -32.53
C GLY A 161 -17.21 -0.81 -32.17
N PRO A 162 -18.48 -0.55 -32.54
CA PRO A 162 -19.58 -1.50 -32.40
C PRO A 162 -19.44 -2.71 -33.33
N TYR A 163 -18.76 -2.55 -34.47
CA TYR A 163 -18.52 -3.58 -35.48
C TYR A 163 -17.02 -3.92 -35.52
N LEU A 164 -16.65 -5.14 -35.14
CA LEU A 164 -15.27 -5.60 -34.93
C LEU A 164 -14.91 -6.76 -35.86
N GLY A 165 -13.65 -6.89 -36.27
CA GLY A 165 -13.32 -7.80 -37.38
C GLY A 165 -12.88 -9.21 -37.01
N ARG A 166 -12.67 -9.50 -35.72
CA ARG A 166 -12.13 -10.81 -35.27
C ARG A 166 -12.93 -11.50 -34.16
N ARG A 167 -13.68 -10.72 -33.39
CA ARG A 167 -14.36 -11.12 -32.16
C ARG A 167 -15.77 -10.55 -32.15
N ASP A 168 -16.63 -11.13 -31.32
CA ASP A 168 -18.01 -10.65 -31.17
C ASP A 168 -18.07 -9.17 -30.80
N HIS A 169 -19.16 -8.52 -31.19
CA HIS A 169 -19.41 -7.11 -30.89
C HIS A 169 -19.34 -6.82 -29.38
N PRO A 170 -18.97 -5.59 -28.97
CA PRO A 170 -19.14 -5.15 -27.59
C PRO A 170 -20.58 -5.39 -27.11
N SER A 171 -20.76 -5.79 -25.86
CA SER A 171 -22.08 -6.18 -25.31
C SER A 171 -23.17 -5.10 -25.41
N ASN A 172 -22.76 -3.84 -25.62
CA ASN A 172 -23.58 -2.64 -25.68
C ASN A 172 -23.71 -2.05 -27.12
N TYR A 173 -23.19 -2.73 -28.15
CA TYR A 173 -23.10 -2.17 -29.51
C TYR A 173 -24.45 -1.69 -30.06
N LEU A 174 -25.55 -2.43 -29.79
CA LEU A 174 -26.90 -2.06 -30.23
C LEU A 174 -27.43 -0.76 -29.63
N GLU A 175 -26.97 -0.37 -28.43
CA GLU A 175 -27.37 0.91 -27.83
C GLU A 175 -26.69 2.07 -28.59
N ILE A 176 -25.43 1.88 -28.99
CA ILE A 176 -24.64 2.85 -29.76
C ILE A 176 -25.22 3.00 -31.17
N THR A 177 -25.40 1.89 -31.90
CA THR A 177 -25.87 1.93 -33.29
C THR A 177 -27.28 2.50 -33.38
N LYS A 178 -28.16 2.18 -32.44
CA LYS A 178 -29.49 2.79 -32.34
C LYS A 178 -29.44 4.30 -32.09
N ALA A 179 -28.57 4.77 -31.20
CA ALA A 179 -28.41 6.20 -30.97
C ALA A 179 -27.85 6.90 -32.22
N PHE A 180 -26.97 6.24 -32.96
CA PHE A 180 -26.40 6.76 -34.20
C PHE A 180 -27.43 6.85 -35.32
N ASP A 181 -28.27 5.83 -35.47
CA ASP A 181 -29.40 5.83 -36.40
C ASP A 181 -30.40 6.94 -36.07
N GLN A 182 -30.66 7.15 -34.77
CA GLN A 182 -31.54 8.22 -34.32
C GLN A 182 -30.97 9.62 -34.59
N ALA A 183 -29.68 9.80 -34.30
CA ALA A 183 -28.97 11.06 -34.50
C ALA A 183 -28.62 11.32 -35.98
N GLY A 184 -28.66 10.31 -36.85
CA GLY A 184 -28.21 10.41 -38.22
C GLY A 184 -26.69 10.61 -38.32
N ILE A 185 -25.91 9.81 -37.58
CA ILE A 185 -24.43 9.83 -37.68
C ILE A 185 -24.02 9.30 -39.04
N ASP A 186 -23.35 10.11 -39.85
CA ASP A 186 -22.93 9.74 -41.21
C ASP A 186 -21.74 8.78 -41.20
N LEU A 187 -20.74 9.13 -40.39
CA LEU A 187 -19.48 8.41 -40.28
C LEU A 187 -19.16 8.12 -38.82
N SER A 188 -18.86 6.86 -38.52
CA SER A 188 -18.34 6.42 -37.25
C SER A 188 -16.88 6.01 -37.39
N ILE A 189 -16.01 6.53 -36.53
CA ILE A 189 -14.56 6.29 -36.56
C ILE A 189 -14.11 5.67 -35.24
N SER A 190 -13.50 4.49 -35.32
CA SER A 190 -12.93 3.78 -34.16
C SER A 190 -11.52 3.26 -34.37
N GLY A 191 -10.87 2.88 -33.27
CA GLY A 191 -9.53 2.27 -33.21
C GLY A 191 -9.58 0.83 -32.69
N HIS A 192 -8.63 0.51 -31.79
CA HIS A 192 -8.49 -0.76 -31.07
C HIS A 192 -8.09 -1.99 -31.89
N ASP A 193 -8.95 -2.39 -32.83
CA ASP A 193 -8.66 -3.55 -33.66
C ASP A 193 -7.47 -3.21 -34.58
N GLY A 194 -6.35 -3.95 -34.45
CA GLY A 194 -5.16 -3.92 -35.30
C GLY A 194 -5.41 -4.41 -36.74
N MET A 195 -6.48 -3.91 -37.38
CA MET A 195 -6.85 -4.14 -38.77
C MET A 195 -7.66 -2.94 -39.28
N TYR A 196 -7.62 -2.71 -40.59
CA TYR A 196 -8.54 -1.77 -41.22
C TYR A 196 -9.84 -2.49 -41.55
N LEU A 197 -10.96 -1.89 -41.19
CA LEU A 197 -12.30 -2.40 -41.49
C LEU A 197 -13.20 -1.24 -41.90
N ARG A 198 -14.01 -1.46 -42.94
CA ARG A 198 -15.14 -0.61 -43.29
C ARG A 198 -16.38 -1.46 -43.50
N THR A 199 -17.48 -1.06 -42.87
CA THR A 199 -18.77 -1.70 -43.07
C THR A 199 -19.44 -1.26 -44.37
N HIS A 200 -20.43 -2.02 -44.83
CA HIS A 200 -21.51 -1.43 -45.61
C HIS A 200 -22.24 -0.35 -44.77
N PRO A 201 -23.01 0.57 -45.38
CA PRO A 201 -23.93 1.40 -44.62
C PRO A 201 -24.88 0.52 -43.81
N LEU A 202 -25.03 0.80 -42.51
CA LEU A 202 -25.83 0.02 -41.58
C LEU A 202 -26.90 0.88 -40.93
N LYS A 203 -28.11 0.32 -40.80
CA LYS A 203 -29.21 0.91 -40.05
C LYS A 203 -30.05 -0.19 -39.43
N ASP A 204 -30.45 -0.02 -38.17
CA ASP A 204 -31.18 -1.03 -37.40
C ASP A 204 -30.45 -2.39 -37.38
N ASP A 205 -29.11 -2.35 -37.33
CA ASP A 205 -28.20 -3.51 -37.43
C ASP A 205 -28.28 -4.31 -38.74
N LEU A 206 -28.78 -3.69 -39.81
CA LEU A 206 -28.94 -4.31 -41.12
C LEU A 206 -28.17 -3.55 -42.20
N VAL A 207 -27.60 -4.29 -43.15
CA VAL A 207 -26.97 -3.71 -44.35
C VAL A 207 -28.03 -3.01 -45.20
N VAL A 208 -27.80 -1.72 -45.45
CA VAL A 208 -28.66 -0.88 -46.27
C VAL A 208 -27.88 -0.27 -47.44
N GLY A 209 -28.60 0.35 -48.38
CA GLY A 209 -27.99 0.99 -49.53
C GLY A 209 -27.20 2.26 -49.16
N ASP A 210 -26.39 2.73 -50.11
CA ASP A 210 -25.61 3.96 -49.99
C ASP A 210 -26.48 5.14 -49.52
N GLY A 211 -26.03 5.85 -48.49
CA GLY A 211 -26.72 7.01 -47.94
C GLY A 211 -27.97 6.70 -47.11
N ALA A 212 -28.24 5.43 -46.78
CA ALA A 212 -29.41 5.03 -45.98
C ALA A 212 -29.07 4.58 -44.54
N GLY A 213 -27.80 4.54 -44.17
CA GLY A 213 -27.32 4.16 -42.84
C GLY A 213 -25.90 4.64 -42.56
N THR A 214 -25.47 4.55 -41.30
CA THR A 214 -24.14 4.98 -40.85
C THR A 214 -23.06 4.09 -41.46
N THR A 215 -21.96 4.70 -41.91
CA THR A 215 -20.76 3.95 -42.31
C THR A 215 -19.78 3.88 -41.15
N TYR A 216 -19.37 2.68 -40.76
CA TYR A 216 -18.44 2.46 -39.66
C TYR A 216 -17.06 2.11 -40.21
N ILE A 217 -16.03 2.78 -39.70
CA ILE A 217 -14.63 2.47 -39.99
C ILE A 217 -13.84 2.18 -38.71
N THR A 218 -12.96 1.18 -38.80
CA THR A 218 -11.93 0.91 -37.79
C THR A 218 -10.56 1.14 -38.40
N GLY A 219 -9.80 2.05 -37.78
CA GLY A 219 -8.63 2.69 -38.38
C GLY A 219 -7.32 1.91 -38.35
N ALA A 220 -7.26 0.74 -37.72
CA ALA A 220 -6.03 0.04 -37.31
C ALA A 220 -5.11 0.89 -36.40
N ALA A 221 -4.23 0.25 -35.63
CA ALA A 221 -3.25 0.95 -34.80
C ALA A 221 -2.27 1.78 -35.67
N ALA A 222 -1.71 2.86 -35.10
CA ALA A 222 -0.72 3.70 -35.78
C ALA A 222 0.74 3.27 -35.51
N GLY A 223 0.95 2.28 -34.62
CA GLY A 223 2.25 1.76 -34.18
C GLY A 223 2.44 0.26 -34.46
N ASP A 224 3.54 -0.31 -33.97
CA ASP A 224 4.03 -1.66 -34.30
C ASP A 224 3.25 -2.80 -33.59
N GLY A 225 1.94 -2.60 -33.34
CA GLY A 225 1.09 -3.53 -32.58
C GLY A 225 0.80 -4.83 -33.33
N GLN A 226 0.54 -5.93 -32.62
CA GLN A 226 0.23 -7.21 -33.26
C GLN A 226 -1.01 -7.11 -34.15
N GLY A 227 -0.82 -7.13 -35.47
CA GLY A 227 -1.92 -7.14 -36.42
C GLY A 227 -2.87 -8.31 -36.18
N TYR A 228 -4.17 -8.09 -36.35
CA TYR A 228 -5.19 -9.12 -36.12
C TYR A 228 -5.61 -9.81 -37.42
N THR A 229 -5.93 -11.09 -37.33
CA THR A 229 -6.47 -11.87 -38.46
C THR A 229 -7.99 -11.75 -38.52
N TRP A 230 -8.50 -11.55 -39.74
CA TRP A 230 -9.93 -11.39 -40.02
C TRP A 230 -10.73 -12.68 -39.77
N ASN A 231 -11.93 -12.56 -39.18
CA ASN A 231 -12.87 -13.67 -38.99
C ASN A 231 -14.17 -13.46 -39.79
N PRO A 232 -14.34 -14.13 -40.96
CA PRO A 232 -15.52 -13.97 -41.80
C PRO A 232 -16.80 -14.55 -41.20
N GLU A 233 -16.72 -15.47 -40.23
CA GLU A 233 -17.90 -16.06 -39.59
C GLU A 233 -18.61 -15.07 -38.65
N ILE A 234 -17.87 -14.13 -38.08
CA ILE A 234 -18.41 -13.10 -37.17
C ILE A 234 -18.77 -11.83 -37.95
N ALA A 235 -17.87 -11.41 -38.85
CA ALA A 235 -17.89 -10.05 -39.36
C ALA A 235 -18.15 -9.96 -40.88
N GLY A 236 -18.32 -11.11 -41.54
CA GLY A 236 -18.50 -11.21 -42.99
C GLY A 236 -19.75 -10.51 -43.53
N GLU A 237 -20.86 -10.53 -42.79
CA GLU A 237 -22.15 -10.02 -43.32
C GLU A 237 -22.20 -8.50 -43.45
N TYR A 238 -21.56 -7.76 -42.54
CA TYR A 238 -21.61 -6.30 -42.52
C TYR A 238 -20.37 -5.62 -43.12
N THR A 239 -19.30 -6.36 -43.40
CA THR A 239 -18.02 -5.77 -43.82
C THR A 239 -17.92 -5.62 -45.33
N ALA A 240 -17.73 -4.38 -45.78
CA ALA A 240 -17.53 -4.07 -47.20
C ALA A 240 -16.07 -4.19 -47.62
N VAL A 241 -15.14 -3.73 -46.78
CA VAL A 241 -13.69 -3.77 -47.04
C VAL A 241 -12.94 -4.06 -45.75
N TYR A 242 -11.92 -4.91 -45.81
CA TYR A 242 -11.01 -5.15 -44.69
C TYR A 242 -9.56 -5.32 -45.16
N LYS A 243 -8.61 -5.06 -44.26
CA LYS A 243 -7.18 -5.40 -44.36
C LYS A 243 -6.66 -5.86 -43.01
N ASP A 244 -6.32 -7.14 -42.91
CA ASP A 244 -5.88 -7.80 -41.69
C ASP A 244 -4.35 -7.85 -41.56
N ASN A 245 -3.87 -8.25 -40.38
CA ASN A 245 -2.46 -8.39 -40.02
C ASN A 245 -1.62 -7.13 -40.35
N GLN A 246 -2.20 -5.95 -40.18
CA GLN A 246 -1.52 -4.66 -40.35
C GLN A 246 -1.16 -4.09 -38.98
N GLU A 247 0.08 -3.66 -38.81
CA GLU A 247 0.50 -3.04 -37.54
C GLU A 247 0.21 -1.53 -37.57
N ALA A 248 0.62 -0.81 -38.63
CA ALA A 248 0.49 0.65 -38.71
C ALA A 248 -0.37 1.16 -39.88
N SER A 249 -1.39 1.98 -39.60
CA SER A 249 -2.22 2.64 -40.61
C SER A 249 -2.67 4.05 -40.20
N TYR A 250 -3.11 4.84 -41.17
CA TYR A 250 -3.72 6.16 -40.94
C TYR A 250 -4.79 6.46 -41.99
N GLN A 251 -5.70 7.37 -41.65
CA GLN A 251 -6.76 7.84 -42.53
C GLN A 251 -6.59 9.34 -42.79
N THR A 252 -6.86 9.73 -44.03
CA THR A 252 -7.07 11.13 -44.41
C THR A 252 -8.55 11.32 -44.68
N VAL A 253 -9.16 12.30 -44.03
CA VAL A 253 -10.59 12.61 -44.13
C VAL A 253 -10.72 14.04 -44.62
N SER A 254 -11.46 14.24 -45.70
CA SER A 254 -11.79 15.55 -46.26
C SER A 254 -13.30 15.71 -46.27
N VAL A 255 -13.79 16.77 -45.65
CA VAL A 255 -15.21 17.10 -45.63
C VAL A 255 -15.46 18.33 -46.51
N SER A 256 -16.43 18.23 -47.41
CA SER A 256 -16.95 19.34 -48.22
C SER A 256 -18.48 19.41 -48.11
N PRO A 257 -19.11 20.48 -48.60
CA PRO A 257 -20.57 20.56 -48.65
C PRO A 257 -21.22 19.39 -49.41
N GLU A 258 -20.50 18.77 -50.35
CA GLU A 258 -21.01 17.68 -51.20
C GLU A 258 -20.73 16.28 -50.65
N ARG A 259 -19.61 16.08 -49.93
CA ARG A 259 -19.20 14.74 -49.49
C ARG A 259 -18.22 14.71 -48.33
N ILE A 260 -18.14 13.56 -47.67
CA ILE A 260 -17.00 13.15 -46.86
C ILE A 260 -16.18 12.17 -47.71
N ALA A 261 -14.92 12.51 -48.01
CA ALA A 261 -13.99 11.65 -48.73
C ALA A 261 -12.94 11.09 -47.77
N ILE A 262 -12.74 9.77 -47.80
CA ILE A 262 -11.83 9.06 -46.91
C ILE A 262 -10.85 8.23 -47.74
N LYS A 263 -9.58 8.29 -47.37
CA LYS A 263 -8.54 7.39 -47.87
C LYS A 263 -7.79 6.79 -46.68
N SER A 264 -7.74 5.46 -46.62
CA SER A 264 -6.92 4.73 -45.65
C SER A 264 -5.63 4.24 -46.29
N THR A 265 -4.51 4.47 -45.62
CA THR A 265 -3.18 4.04 -46.05
C THR A 265 -2.52 3.24 -44.92
N SER A 266 -2.06 2.03 -45.22
CA SER A 266 -1.24 1.24 -44.29
C SER A 266 0.23 1.30 -44.64
N ARG A 267 1.05 0.92 -43.66
CA ARG A 267 2.46 0.59 -43.81
C ARG A 267 2.63 -0.91 -43.53
N ASP A 268 3.18 -1.64 -44.49
CA ASP A 268 3.57 -3.02 -44.26
C ASP A 268 4.68 -3.06 -43.18
N PRO A 269 4.49 -3.80 -42.08
CA PRO A 269 5.43 -3.80 -40.96
C PRO A 269 6.77 -4.46 -41.32
N LYS A 270 6.77 -5.43 -42.23
CA LYS A 270 7.96 -6.21 -42.63
C LYS A 270 8.80 -5.46 -43.66
N THR A 271 8.15 -4.79 -44.61
CA THR A 271 8.83 -4.14 -45.74
C THR A 271 8.94 -2.62 -45.58
N GLY A 272 8.12 -2.02 -44.71
CA GLY A 272 8.01 -0.57 -44.53
C GLY A 272 7.32 0.16 -45.69
N VAL A 273 6.80 -0.56 -46.67
CA VAL A 273 6.15 -0.01 -47.86
C VAL A 273 4.74 0.48 -47.51
N TYR A 274 4.39 1.66 -48.00
CA TYR A 274 3.04 2.22 -47.84
C TYR A 274 2.13 1.81 -48.99
N SER A 275 0.88 1.44 -48.68
CA SER A 275 -0.13 1.09 -49.67
C SER A 275 -1.51 1.64 -49.27
N VAL A 276 -2.32 1.99 -50.27
CA VAL A 276 -3.70 2.42 -50.04
C VAL A 276 -4.56 1.19 -49.77
N ASN A 277 -5.18 1.15 -48.59
CA ASN A 277 -6.09 0.08 -48.21
C ASN A 277 -7.43 0.22 -48.94
N ASP A 278 -7.95 1.45 -48.96
CA ASP A 278 -9.29 1.78 -49.39
C ASP A 278 -9.44 3.28 -49.69
N THR A 279 -10.39 3.62 -50.54
CA THR A 279 -10.80 5.00 -50.82
C THR A 279 -12.30 4.99 -51.12
N PHE A 280 -13.06 5.78 -50.36
CA PHE A 280 -14.51 5.85 -50.51
C PHE A 280 -15.04 7.25 -50.17
N GLU A 281 -16.29 7.51 -50.56
CA GLU A 281 -16.95 8.79 -50.33
C GLU A 281 -18.37 8.57 -49.80
N ILE A 282 -18.78 9.40 -48.85
CA ILE A 282 -20.16 9.52 -48.36
C ILE A 282 -20.74 10.79 -48.97
N THR A 283 -21.76 10.65 -49.83
CA THR A 283 -22.31 11.75 -50.64
C THR A 283 -23.69 12.23 -50.19
N HIS A 284 -24.30 11.56 -49.21
CA HIS A 284 -25.62 11.88 -48.67
C HIS A 284 -25.52 11.94 -47.15
N SER A 285 -26.01 13.02 -46.56
CA SER A 285 -26.12 13.15 -45.10
C SER A 285 -27.40 12.46 -44.62
N LEU A 286 -27.33 11.77 -43.49
CA LEU A 286 -28.45 11.10 -42.87
C LEU A 286 -29.34 12.10 -42.10
N PRO A 287 -30.67 11.98 -42.22
CA PRO A 287 -31.59 12.76 -41.39
C PRO A 287 -31.55 12.24 -39.95
N SER A 288 -31.60 13.14 -38.97
CA SER A 288 -31.90 12.75 -37.59
C SER A 288 -33.41 12.52 -37.42
N SER A 289 -33.78 11.68 -36.45
CA SER A 289 -35.16 11.40 -36.06
C SER A 289 -35.48 11.96 -34.67
N LEU A 290 -34.83 13.07 -34.32
CA LEU A 290 -34.85 13.68 -32.98
C LEU A 290 -35.84 14.84 -32.84
N GLU A 291 -36.68 15.14 -33.84
CA GLU A 291 -37.61 16.29 -33.79
C GLU A 291 -38.57 16.22 -32.59
N ASP A 292 -39.09 15.02 -32.29
CA ASP A 292 -39.96 14.77 -31.14
C ASP A 292 -39.22 14.18 -29.93
N TRP A 293 -37.90 13.99 -30.02
CA TRP A 293 -37.10 13.47 -28.91
C TRP A 293 -36.85 14.58 -27.88
N VAL A 294 -37.16 14.29 -26.62
CA VAL A 294 -36.96 15.23 -25.51
C VAL A 294 -35.75 14.77 -24.70
N PRO A 295 -34.79 15.66 -24.43
CA PRO A 295 -33.67 15.36 -23.54
C PRO A 295 -34.15 14.84 -22.18
N PRO A 296 -33.47 13.84 -21.60
CA PRO A 296 -33.83 13.35 -20.27
C PRO A 296 -33.69 14.45 -19.21
N ALA A 297 -34.41 14.31 -18.11
CA ALA A 297 -34.16 15.13 -16.93
C ALA A 297 -32.75 14.83 -16.39
N SER A 298 -32.08 15.87 -15.88
CA SER A 298 -30.79 15.69 -15.21
C SER A 298 -30.98 14.79 -13.98
N PRO A 299 -30.11 13.79 -13.78
CA PRO A 299 -30.19 12.96 -12.58
C PRO A 299 -30.04 13.80 -11.31
N GLU A 300 -30.64 13.34 -10.20
CA GLU A 300 -30.43 13.98 -8.91
C GLU A 300 -28.94 13.96 -8.54
N PRO A 301 -28.37 15.03 -7.97
CA PRO A 301 -26.97 15.04 -7.56
C PRO A 301 -26.66 13.86 -6.63
N VAL A 302 -25.86 12.92 -7.11
CA VAL A 302 -25.28 11.87 -6.26
C VAL A 302 -24.05 12.47 -5.60
N LEU A 303 -24.15 12.72 -4.30
CA LEU A 303 -23.00 13.14 -3.51
C LEU A 303 -21.95 12.03 -3.58
N ASP A 304 -20.75 12.38 -4.00
CA ASP A 304 -19.56 11.52 -3.97
C ASP A 304 -19.50 10.78 -2.62
N LYS A 305 -19.07 9.50 -2.60
CA LYS A 305 -18.88 8.79 -1.34
C LYS A 305 -17.92 9.55 -0.39
N ASP A 306 -17.04 10.36 -0.98
CA ASP A 306 -16.07 11.20 -0.29
C ASP A 306 -16.57 12.64 -0.11
N PHE A 307 -17.79 12.98 -0.55
CA PHE A 307 -18.40 14.27 -0.32
C PHE A 307 -18.76 14.42 1.17
N PRO A 308 -18.36 15.51 1.84
CA PRO A 308 -18.72 15.74 3.23
C PRO A 308 -20.24 15.93 3.38
N PRO A 309 -20.95 15.12 4.19
CA PRO A 309 -22.39 15.27 4.36
C PRO A 309 -22.77 16.67 4.82
N LEU A 310 -23.70 17.33 4.13
CA LEU A 310 -24.26 18.62 4.53
C LEU A 310 -25.41 18.40 5.51
N VAL A 311 -25.18 18.68 6.79
CA VAL A 311 -26.16 18.54 7.87
C VAL A 311 -26.46 19.92 8.45
N GLU A 312 -27.73 20.33 8.38
CA GLU A 312 -28.19 21.64 8.89
C GLU A 312 -27.37 22.83 8.37
N GLY A 313 -26.95 22.78 7.11
CA GLY A 313 -26.16 23.84 6.48
C GLY A 313 -24.66 23.81 6.82
N THR A 314 -24.18 22.75 7.49
CA THR A 314 -22.76 22.55 7.82
C THR A 314 -22.23 21.25 7.21
N TYR A 315 -21.12 21.34 6.48
CA TYR A 315 -20.42 20.20 5.90
C TYR A 315 -19.65 19.43 6.98
N GLN A 316 -20.00 18.16 7.19
CA GLN A 316 -19.38 17.29 8.19
C GLN A 316 -18.19 16.51 7.62
N ILE A 317 -17.03 16.69 8.24
CA ILE A 317 -15.78 16.08 7.84
C ILE A 317 -15.40 15.02 8.88
N SER A 318 -15.48 13.76 8.48
CA SER A 318 -15.26 12.61 9.36
C SER A 318 -14.14 11.69 8.90
N THR A 319 -13.59 11.90 7.70
CA THR A 319 -12.54 11.09 7.07
C THR A 319 -11.51 11.99 6.40
N PRO A 320 -10.28 11.49 6.19
CA PRO A 320 -9.28 12.17 5.38
C PRO A 320 -9.78 12.52 3.99
N GLN A 321 -10.55 11.63 3.35
CA GLN A 321 -11.08 11.83 2.00
C GLN A 321 -12.11 12.97 1.96
N HIS A 322 -12.97 13.14 2.97
CA HIS A 322 -13.86 14.31 3.05
C HIS A 322 -13.06 15.61 3.11
N LEU A 323 -12.00 15.65 3.92
CA LEU A 323 -11.17 16.85 4.04
C LEU A 323 -10.42 17.16 2.73
N MET A 324 -9.89 16.13 2.07
CA MET A 324 -9.25 16.27 0.76
C MET A 324 -10.25 16.71 -0.32
N TYR A 325 -11.49 16.23 -0.25
CA TYR A 325 -12.56 16.69 -1.13
C TYR A 325 -12.83 18.18 -0.93
N VAL A 326 -12.95 18.63 0.33
CA VAL A 326 -13.14 20.06 0.66
C VAL A 326 -11.98 20.90 0.12
N SER A 327 -10.76 20.45 0.40
CA SER A 327 -9.53 21.12 -0.04
C SER A 327 -9.45 21.27 -1.57
N ASN A 328 -9.79 20.23 -2.33
CA ASN A 328 -9.64 20.24 -3.79
C ASN A 328 -10.81 20.86 -4.56
N ASN A 329 -11.98 21.01 -3.94
CA ASN A 329 -13.20 21.49 -4.60
C ASN A 329 -13.66 22.85 -4.06
N PHE A 330 -12.80 23.61 -3.40
CA PHE A 330 -13.14 24.93 -2.85
C PHE A 330 -13.35 25.98 -3.97
N GLY A 331 -14.45 26.75 -3.95
CA GLY A 331 -14.67 27.84 -4.90
C GLY A 331 -16.13 28.13 -5.28
N GLY A 332 -16.32 28.86 -6.38
CA GLY A 332 -17.64 29.16 -6.97
C GLY A 332 -17.87 28.41 -8.29
N GLY A 333 -18.92 27.57 -8.33
CA GLY A 333 -19.29 26.82 -9.54
C GLY A 333 -20.07 25.54 -9.22
N PHE A 334 -20.61 24.88 -10.25
CA PHE A 334 -21.29 23.59 -10.07
C PHE A 334 -20.28 22.51 -9.63
N GLY A 335 -20.52 21.89 -8.48
CA GLY A 335 -19.64 20.89 -7.89
C GLY A 335 -18.49 21.45 -7.04
N GLN A 336 -18.44 22.77 -6.83
CA GLN A 336 -17.51 23.39 -5.87
C GLN A 336 -18.20 23.66 -4.52
N LEU A 337 -17.40 23.64 -3.45
CA LEU A 337 -17.83 23.97 -2.10
C LEU A 337 -17.62 25.47 -1.81
N PRO A 338 -18.61 26.12 -1.17
CA PRO A 338 -18.64 27.57 -1.04
C PRO A 338 -17.50 28.14 -0.18
N LEU A 339 -16.92 29.27 -0.63
CA LEU A 339 -15.92 30.05 0.12
C LEU A 339 -16.48 30.65 1.43
N ASP A 340 -17.79 30.80 1.54
CA ASP A 340 -18.52 31.26 2.73
C ASP A 340 -19.20 30.10 3.48
N GLY A 341 -18.87 28.85 3.14
CA GLY A 341 -19.45 27.65 3.74
C GLY A 341 -19.08 27.42 5.21
N HIS A 342 -19.91 26.61 5.88
CA HIS A 342 -19.64 26.13 7.23
C HIS A 342 -19.16 24.68 7.20
N TYR A 343 -17.99 24.42 7.78
CA TYR A 343 -17.32 23.12 7.79
C TYR A 343 -17.04 22.73 9.24
N VAL A 344 -17.30 21.48 9.59
CA VAL A 344 -17.08 20.97 10.95
C VAL A 344 -16.41 19.61 10.93
N LEU A 345 -15.36 19.42 11.74
CA LEU A 345 -14.82 18.08 11.99
C LEU A 345 -15.74 17.33 12.96
N THR A 346 -15.97 16.05 12.71
CA THR A 346 -16.69 15.16 13.64
C THR A 346 -15.78 14.07 14.21
N LYS A 347 -14.53 14.01 13.74
CA LYS A 347 -13.48 13.07 14.15
C LYS A 347 -12.11 13.71 13.94
N ASP A 348 -11.10 13.17 14.61
CA ASP A 348 -9.71 13.44 14.28
C ASP A 348 -9.38 12.90 12.89
N ILE A 349 -8.54 13.61 12.15
CA ILE A 349 -8.18 13.32 10.76
C ILE A 349 -6.66 13.08 10.67
N ASP A 350 -6.24 11.99 10.03
CA ASP A 350 -4.82 11.69 9.77
C ASP A 350 -4.52 11.80 8.26
N LEU A 351 -3.52 12.62 7.90
CA LEU A 351 -3.08 12.90 6.54
C LEU A 351 -1.66 12.39 6.24
N LYS A 352 -0.97 11.68 7.14
CA LYS A 352 0.47 11.34 7.01
C LYS A 352 0.87 10.67 5.69
N HIS A 353 -0.03 9.90 5.08
CA HIS A 353 0.21 9.19 3.82
C HIS A 353 -0.49 9.82 2.61
N LEU A 354 -1.10 10.99 2.78
CA LEU A 354 -1.80 11.71 1.72
C LEU A 354 -0.96 12.91 1.25
N ARG A 355 -1.14 13.25 -0.02
CA ARG A 355 -0.47 14.37 -0.71
C ARG A 355 -1.52 15.14 -1.52
N GLY A 356 -1.17 16.34 -1.97
CA GLY A 356 -2.06 17.18 -2.79
C GLY A 356 -3.12 17.92 -1.99
N PHE A 357 -2.88 18.21 -0.70
CA PHE A 357 -3.74 19.12 0.05
C PHE A 357 -3.51 20.54 -0.50
N ARG A 358 -4.60 21.18 -0.93
CA ARG A 358 -4.64 22.57 -1.37
C ARG A 358 -5.09 23.48 -0.21
N PRO A 359 -4.35 24.55 0.12
CA PRO A 359 -4.75 25.50 1.14
C PRO A 359 -6.16 26.06 0.88
N LEU A 360 -7.01 26.07 1.93
CA LEU A 360 -8.36 26.61 1.79
C LEU A 360 -8.33 28.12 1.49
N GLY A 361 -9.33 28.60 0.75
CA GLY A 361 -9.42 30.01 0.40
C GLY A 361 -8.47 30.46 -0.71
N LEU A 362 -7.89 29.51 -1.47
CA LEU A 362 -7.26 29.76 -2.77
C LEU A 362 -8.15 29.23 -3.89
N PRO A 363 -8.15 29.84 -5.10
CA PRO A 363 -8.94 29.38 -6.23
C PRO A 363 -8.43 28.04 -6.80
N ALA A 364 -9.33 27.26 -7.39
CA ALA A 364 -8.97 26.05 -8.11
C ALA A 364 -8.34 26.43 -9.47
N LEU A 365 -7.00 26.44 -9.53
CA LEU A 365 -6.10 26.59 -10.70
C LEU A 365 -5.87 28.04 -11.22
N ASN A 366 -4.59 28.40 -11.36
CA ASN A 366 -4.01 29.48 -12.20
C ASN A 366 -4.84 30.77 -12.30
N ALA A 367 -5.36 31.26 -11.18
CA ALA A 367 -6.04 32.55 -11.16
C ALA A 367 -5.01 33.68 -11.05
N GLU A 368 -5.23 34.76 -11.79
CA GLU A 368 -4.43 36.00 -11.67
C GLU A 368 -4.65 36.72 -10.33
N ASP A 369 -5.77 36.45 -9.63
CA ASP A 369 -6.08 37.01 -8.31
C ASP A 369 -6.59 35.92 -7.36
N ALA A 370 -6.15 35.98 -6.11
CA ALA A 370 -6.55 35.09 -5.01
C ALA A 370 -8.00 35.30 -4.55
N GLY A 371 -8.65 36.39 -4.95
CA GLY A 371 -10.02 36.71 -4.53
C GLY A 371 -10.14 37.06 -3.03
N PRO A 372 -11.35 37.00 -2.45
CA PRO A 372 -11.59 37.42 -1.06
C PRO A 372 -11.03 36.44 -0.01
N GLY A 373 -10.61 35.24 -0.40
CA GLY A 373 -10.21 34.15 0.50
C GLY A 373 -11.41 33.40 1.11
N PHE A 374 -11.13 32.53 2.07
CA PHE A 374 -12.14 31.80 2.84
C PHE A 374 -12.85 32.75 3.82
N THR A 375 -14.17 32.94 3.67
CA THR A 375 -14.98 33.86 4.49
C THR A 375 -16.02 33.13 5.35
N GLY A 376 -16.06 31.80 5.26
CA GLY A 376 -16.94 30.93 6.04
C GLY A 376 -16.40 30.55 7.42
N THR A 377 -16.86 29.43 7.96
CA THR A 377 -16.39 28.91 9.26
C THR A 377 -15.82 27.51 9.11
N PHE A 378 -14.61 27.28 9.61
CA PHE A 378 -14.06 25.96 9.83
C PHE A 378 -13.96 25.69 11.33
N ASP A 379 -14.79 24.80 11.84
CA ASP A 379 -14.84 24.43 13.25
C ASP A 379 -14.25 23.03 13.44
N GLY A 380 -13.10 22.94 14.11
CA GLY A 380 -12.53 21.65 14.48
C GLY A 380 -13.38 20.91 15.51
N ALA A 381 -14.32 21.58 16.20
CA ALA A 381 -15.20 21.00 17.21
C ALA A 381 -14.46 20.17 18.29
N GLY A 382 -13.20 20.50 18.58
CA GLY A 382 -12.36 19.76 19.52
C GLY A 382 -11.48 18.68 18.88
N HIS A 383 -11.54 18.51 17.56
CA HIS A 383 -10.76 17.52 16.82
C HIS A 383 -9.47 18.09 16.22
N SER A 384 -8.55 17.18 15.89
CA SER A 384 -7.24 17.49 15.32
C SER A 384 -7.05 16.92 13.92
N ILE A 385 -6.25 17.61 13.10
CA ILE A 385 -5.72 17.12 11.82
C ILE A 385 -4.23 16.85 12.02
N THR A 386 -3.79 15.62 11.72
CA THR A 386 -2.40 15.18 11.92
C THR A 386 -1.70 14.97 10.57
N GLY A 387 -0.41 15.33 10.47
CA GLY A 387 0.43 14.99 9.32
C GLY A 387 0.15 15.85 8.08
N LEU A 388 -0.35 17.08 8.27
CA LEU A 388 -0.55 18.01 7.16
C LEU A 388 0.81 18.48 6.62
N ASN A 389 1.12 18.05 5.40
CA ASN A 389 2.35 18.41 4.69
C ASN A 389 2.04 19.36 3.55
N LEU A 390 2.75 20.48 3.50
CA LEU A 390 2.67 21.46 2.41
C LEU A 390 4.07 21.81 1.94
N GLY A 391 4.25 22.02 0.66
CA GLY A 391 5.45 22.62 0.12
C GLY A 391 5.13 23.36 -1.16
N TYR A 392 6.12 23.99 -1.78
CA TYR A 392 5.94 24.49 -3.13
C TYR A 392 5.75 23.30 -4.09
N ASP A 393 4.51 23.08 -4.53
CA ASP A 393 4.14 22.06 -5.52
C ASP A 393 3.69 22.77 -6.83
N GLN A 394 3.31 22.04 -7.87
CA GLN A 394 2.66 22.59 -9.07
C GLN A 394 1.18 22.19 -9.08
N GLY A 395 0.26 23.13 -8.91
CA GLY A 395 -1.17 22.95 -9.16
C GLY A 395 -2.14 23.76 -8.31
N TRP A 396 -1.70 24.55 -7.32
CA TRP A 396 -2.55 25.49 -6.58
C TRP A 396 -1.96 26.90 -6.46
N GLU A 397 -0.88 27.16 -7.19
CA GLU A 397 -0.17 28.43 -7.15
C GLU A 397 -0.93 29.51 -7.92
N LEU A 398 -0.80 30.75 -7.45
CA LEU A 398 -1.25 31.94 -8.15
C LEU A 398 -0.28 32.27 -9.29
N ASP A 399 -0.82 32.57 -10.47
CA ASP A 399 0.02 32.90 -11.63
C ASP A 399 0.77 34.21 -11.38
N GLY A 400 2.10 34.18 -11.53
CA GLY A 400 2.97 35.34 -11.35
C GLY A 400 3.08 35.89 -9.91
N ALA A 401 2.59 35.19 -8.88
CA ALA A 401 2.67 35.66 -7.48
C ALA A 401 2.96 34.54 -6.46
N PRO A 402 3.75 34.80 -5.40
CA PRO A 402 3.94 33.85 -4.30
C PRO A 402 2.61 33.55 -3.60
N SER A 403 2.32 32.26 -3.41
CA SER A 403 1.05 31.83 -2.80
C SER A 403 1.18 31.75 -1.28
N PRO A 404 0.20 32.26 -0.51
CA PRO A 404 0.22 32.18 0.94
C PRO A 404 -0.07 30.75 1.41
N THR A 405 0.73 30.25 2.35
CA THR A 405 0.74 28.82 2.74
C THR A 405 0.27 28.61 4.17
N GLY A 406 -0.64 27.64 4.33
CA GLY A 406 -1.17 27.18 5.61
C GLY A 406 -2.33 26.22 5.39
N PHE A 407 -2.94 25.70 6.45
CA PHE A 407 -4.20 24.97 6.32
C PHE A 407 -5.25 25.79 5.53
N VAL A 408 -5.28 27.09 5.79
CA VAL A 408 -5.94 28.11 4.98
C VAL A 408 -4.86 28.96 4.31
N GLY A 409 -4.89 29.12 2.99
CA GLY A 409 -3.97 30.05 2.32
C GLY A 409 -4.33 31.49 2.70
N ARG A 410 -5.59 31.86 2.50
CA ARG A 410 -6.13 33.19 2.85
C ARG A 410 -7.45 33.09 3.60
N LEU A 411 -7.48 33.57 4.85
CA LEU A 411 -8.69 33.75 5.63
C LEU A 411 -9.21 35.19 5.45
N GLY A 412 -10.33 35.34 4.75
CA GLY A 412 -10.94 36.62 4.40
C GLY A 412 -11.78 37.24 5.52
N ALA A 413 -12.37 38.40 5.21
CA ALA A 413 -13.14 39.18 6.17
C ALA A 413 -14.37 38.41 6.65
N GLY A 414 -14.51 38.27 7.98
CA GLY A 414 -15.59 37.48 8.59
C GLY A 414 -15.34 35.98 8.65
N GLY A 415 -14.27 35.49 8.00
CA GLY A 415 -13.87 34.09 8.07
C GLY A 415 -13.40 33.68 9.47
N VAL A 416 -13.72 32.45 9.88
CA VAL A 416 -13.40 31.92 11.20
C VAL A 416 -12.78 30.54 11.10
N VAL A 417 -11.65 30.32 11.79
CA VAL A 417 -11.15 28.98 12.12
C VAL A 417 -11.12 28.84 13.63
N ARG A 418 -11.75 27.79 14.16
CA ARG A 418 -11.86 27.61 15.61
C ARG A 418 -11.82 26.17 16.10
N ASN A 419 -11.49 25.98 17.38
CA ASN A 419 -11.50 24.69 18.08
C ASN A 419 -10.75 23.56 17.33
N LEU A 420 -9.63 23.90 16.70
CA LEU A 420 -8.90 23.03 15.77
C LEU A 420 -7.46 22.82 16.21
N GLY A 421 -7.02 21.57 16.23
CA GLY A 421 -5.62 21.20 16.36
C GLY A 421 -4.98 20.84 15.02
N LEU A 422 -3.80 21.38 14.73
CA LEU A 422 -2.94 20.90 13.65
C LEU A 422 -1.68 20.27 14.26
N VAL A 423 -1.53 18.97 14.07
CA VAL A 423 -0.50 18.14 14.71
C VAL A 423 0.45 17.63 13.66
N ASP A 424 1.75 17.62 13.96
CA ASP A 424 2.77 17.09 13.06
C ASP A 424 2.75 17.77 11.68
N VAL A 425 2.61 19.09 11.70
CA VAL A 425 2.60 19.92 10.50
C VAL A 425 4.02 19.97 9.92
N ASP A 426 4.17 19.84 8.61
CA ASP A 426 5.48 19.76 7.95
C ASP A 426 5.47 20.59 6.66
N TYR A 427 5.85 21.87 6.79
CA TYR A 427 5.83 22.83 5.68
C TYR A 427 7.24 23.11 5.17
N ARG A 428 7.46 23.05 3.85
CA ARG A 428 8.80 23.20 3.23
C ARG A 428 8.83 24.18 2.07
N ASP A 429 9.93 24.92 1.95
CA ASP A 429 10.31 25.72 0.77
C ASP A 429 9.19 26.69 0.30
N THR A 430 8.49 27.31 1.24
CA THR A 430 7.33 28.16 0.92
C THR A 430 7.76 29.52 0.41
N GLU A 431 7.22 29.95 -0.75
CA GLU A 431 7.58 31.22 -1.40
C GLU A 431 6.81 32.44 -0.85
N GLY A 432 5.57 32.27 -0.40
CA GLY A 432 4.73 33.36 0.15
C GLY A 432 4.61 33.31 1.69
N PRO A 433 3.82 34.22 2.29
CA PRO A 433 3.61 34.25 3.74
C PRO A 433 3.10 32.90 4.25
N VAL A 434 3.73 32.37 5.29
CA VAL A 434 3.45 31.02 5.80
C VAL A 434 3.01 31.06 7.27
N GLY A 435 1.90 30.38 7.55
CA GLY A 435 1.45 30.14 8.90
C GLY A 435 0.84 28.76 9.07
N GLY A 436 1.02 28.16 10.25
CA GLY A 436 0.51 26.83 10.53
C GLY A 436 -0.99 26.68 10.24
N VAL A 437 -1.79 27.67 10.64
CA VAL A 437 -3.23 27.72 10.33
C VAL A 437 -3.49 28.52 9.08
N ALA A 438 -2.92 29.72 8.97
CA ALA A 438 -3.19 30.61 7.85
C ALA A 438 -1.93 31.29 7.30
N GLY A 439 -1.73 31.27 5.97
CA GLY A 439 -0.69 32.08 5.35
C GLY A 439 -0.96 33.57 5.55
N VAL A 440 -2.19 34.00 5.20
CA VAL A 440 -2.68 35.37 5.38
C VAL A 440 -4.03 35.37 6.06
N VAL A 441 -4.20 36.24 7.06
CA VAL A 441 -5.52 36.59 7.62
C VAL A 441 -5.82 38.04 7.31
N LYS A 442 -6.92 38.28 6.57
CA LYS A 442 -7.40 39.60 6.16
C LYS A 442 -8.82 39.85 6.67
N GLY A 443 -8.97 40.39 7.89
CA GLY A 443 -10.29 40.56 8.50
C GLY A 443 -10.90 39.31 9.15
N GLY A 444 -10.17 38.19 9.20
CA GLY A 444 -10.62 36.93 9.77
C GLY A 444 -10.30 36.74 11.26
N THR A 445 -10.76 35.62 11.83
CA THR A 445 -10.55 35.27 13.24
C THR A 445 -10.03 33.84 13.41
N LEU A 446 -8.96 33.70 14.20
CA LEU A 446 -8.54 32.42 14.77
C LEU A 446 -8.93 32.36 16.25
N ASP A 447 -9.64 31.31 16.65
CA ASP A 447 -10.16 31.16 18.01
C ASP A 447 -9.95 29.75 18.57
N ARG A 448 -9.20 29.56 19.66
CA ARG A 448 -8.92 28.21 20.21
C ARG A 448 -8.34 27.26 19.18
N VAL A 449 -7.23 27.67 18.57
CA VAL A 449 -6.49 26.83 17.64
C VAL A 449 -5.11 26.53 18.18
N PHE A 450 -4.55 25.38 17.80
CA PHE A 450 -3.15 25.11 18.05
C PHE A 450 -2.43 24.47 16.88
N VAL A 451 -1.13 24.71 16.82
CA VAL A 451 -0.25 24.11 15.80
C VAL A 451 1.01 23.55 16.45
N ALA A 452 1.34 22.29 16.11
CA ALA A 452 2.59 21.63 16.46
C ALA A 452 3.23 21.01 15.21
N GLY A 453 4.52 21.23 15.00
CA GLY A 453 5.20 20.78 13.78
C GLY A 453 6.43 21.61 13.44
N GLY A 454 6.73 21.71 12.14
CA GLY A 454 7.84 22.47 11.58
C GLY A 454 7.46 23.24 10.31
N VAL A 455 8.11 24.39 10.14
CA VAL A 455 8.17 25.16 8.90
C VAL A 455 9.65 25.31 8.56
N ASP A 456 10.05 24.86 7.38
CA ASP A 456 11.44 24.83 6.93
C ASP A 456 11.58 25.57 5.57
N GLY A 457 12.65 26.34 5.40
CA GLY A 457 12.90 27.07 4.15
C GLY A 457 11.85 28.14 3.81
N ALA A 458 11.27 28.82 4.80
CA ALA A 458 10.29 29.89 4.54
C ALA A 458 10.98 31.13 3.95
N LYS A 459 10.64 31.52 2.71
CA LYS A 459 11.31 32.61 1.98
C LYS A 459 10.69 34.00 2.21
N ASP A 460 9.44 34.03 2.64
CA ASP A 460 8.72 35.23 3.06
C ASP A 460 8.38 35.14 4.56
N THR A 461 7.52 36.03 5.06
CA THR A 461 7.13 36.13 6.46
C THR A 461 6.54 34.83 7.00
N ALA A 462 7.02 34.42 8.17
CA ALA A 462 6.64 33.15 8.80
C ALA A 462 6.10 33.34 10.21
N GLY A 463 4.98 32.72 10.53
CA GLY A 463 4.45 32.66 11.89
C GLY A 463 3.97 31.26 12.29
N GLY A 464 4.10 30.89 13.56
CA GLY A 464 3.65 29.57 14.01
C GLY A 464 2.15 29.33 13.80
N LEU A 465 1.32 30.38 13.83
CA LEU A 465 -0.11 30.34 13.51
C LEU A 465 -0.43 31.05 12.19
N ILE A 466 0.09 32.27 12.02
CA ILE A 466 -0.22 33.16 10.89
C ILE A 466 1.05 33.75 10.29
N GLY A 467 1.20 33.70 8.97
CA GLY A 467 2.27 34.44 8.26
C GLY A 467 2.08 35.95 8.39
N ALA A 468 1.02 36.47 7.77
CA ALA A 468 0.66 37.89 7.82
C ALA A 468 -0.77 38.16 8.32
N LEU A 469 -0.93 39.10 9.25
CA LEU A 469 -2.20 39.46 9.88
C LEU A 469 -2.60 40.92 9.59
N ASP A 470 -3.60 41.08 8.72
CA ASP A 470 -4.15 42.37 8.26
C ASP A 470 -5.62 42.55 8.69
N GLY A 471 -5.86 43.26 9.79
CA GLY A 471 -7.22 43.64 10.21
C GLY A 471 -8.05 42.54 10.87
N GLY A 472 -7.42 41.50 11.45
CA GLY A 472 -8.08 40.33 12.04
C GLY A 472 -7.77 40.09 13.53
N SER A 473 -8.13 38.92 14.05
CA SER A 473 -7.83 38.56 15.46
C SER A 473 -7.37 37.11 15.67
N VAL A 474 -6.50 36.94 16.66
CA VAL A 474 -6.10 35.63 17.21
C VAL A 474 -6.30 35.66 18.72
N LYS A 475 -6.99 34.66 19.26
CA LYS A 475 -7.20 34.57 20.71
C LYS A 475 -7.20 33.14 21.23
N ASP A 476 -6.80 32.98 22.49
CA ASP A 476 -6.84 31.70 23.21
C ASP A 476 -6.19 30.57 22.40
N SER A 477 -5.01 30.79 21.82
CA SER A 477 -4.39 29.88 20.85
C SER A 477 -2.91 29.65 21.15
N TYR A 478 -2.29 28.58 20.63
CA TYR A 478 -0.85 28.38 20.85
C TYR A 478 -0.14 27.72 19.67
N ALA A 479 1.17 27.98 19.56
CA ALA A 479 2.02 27.31 18.59
C ALA A 479 3.32 26.80 19.25
N THR A 480 3.62 25.53 18.99
CA THR A 480 4.90 24.89 19.33
C THR A 480 5.71 24.59 18.06
N VAL A 481 5.46 25.34 16.99
CA VAL A 481 6.06 25.17 15.65
C VAL A 481 7.50 25.62 15.65
N ASN A 482 8.41 24.74 15.21
CA ASN A 482 9.78 25.15 14.94
C ASN A 482 9.85 25.78 13.55
N ILE A 483 10.40 26.99 13.45
CA ILE A 483 10.49 27.75 12.21
C ILE A 483 11.95 27.92 11.84
N ASP A 484 12.28 27.57 10.60
CA ASP A 484 13.50 27.96 9.88
C ASP A 484 13.09 28.80 8.66
N GLY A 485 13.63 30.01 8.53
CA GLY A 485 13.23 30.97 7.50
C GLY A 485 14.34 31.92 7.05
N GLU A 486 14.12 32.56 5.91
CA GLU A 486 15.03 33.53 5.31
C GLU A 486 14.53 34.98 5.49
N ALA A 487 13.26 35.16 5.88
CA ALA A 487 12.63 36.44 6.13
C ALA A 487 12.09 36.55 7.57
N THR A 488 11.39 37.64 7.89
CA THR A 488 10.92 37.92 9.25
C THR A 488 10.07 36.75 9.78
N ALA A 489 10.43 36.22 10.94
CA ALA A 489 9.79 35.03 11.51
C ALA A 489 9.41 35.21 12.98
N ALA A 490 8.32 34.57 13.41
CA ALA A 490 7.94 34.57 14.81
C ALA A 490 7.07 33.38 15.26
N GLY A 491 7.04 33.14 16.57
CA GLY A 491 6.38 31.96 17.12
C GLY A 491 4.85 31.93 17.00
N LEU A 492 4.15 33.07 16.84
CA LEU A 492 2.69 33.11 16.59
C LEU A 492 2.36 33.78 15.25
N VAL A 493 2.78 35.03 15.07
CA VAL A 493 2.40 35.86 13.92
C VAL A 493 3.65 36.48 13.30
N GLY A 494 3.93 36.19 12.02
CA GLY A 494 5.10 36.73 11.33
C GLY A 494 5.07 38.25 11.25
N GLU A 495 3.97 38.83 10.75
CA GLU A 495 3.78 40.28 10.72
C GLU A 495 2.33 40.74 10.95
N ILE A 496 2.20 41.96 11.48
CA ILE A 496 0.93 42.67 11.67
C ILE A 496 0.98 44.00 10.93
N THR A 497 0.20 44.10 9.87
CA THR A 497 0.16 45.27 8.97
C THR A 497 -1.11 46.12 9.13
N GLY A 498 -2.22 45.50 9.53
CA GLY A 498 -3.52 46.15 9.77
C GLY A 498 -3.91 46.27 11.25
N ALA A 499 -5.09 46.84 11.52
CA ALA A 499 -5.64 46.97 12.87
C ALA A 499 -6.06 45.59 13.44
N SER A 500 -5.10 44.89 14.06
CA SER A 500 -5.25 43.49 14.44
C SER A 500 -5.04 43.26 15.95
N THR A 501 -5.62 42.18 16.47
CA THR A 501 -5.54 41.82 17.90
C THR A 501 -4.95 40.42 18.09
N VAL A 502 -3.96 40.27 18.97
CA VAL A 502 -3.41 38.97 19.40
C VAL A 502 -3.47 38.89 20.91
N GLU A 503 -4.27 37.96 21.42
CA GLU A 503 -4.59 37.87 22.85
C GLU A 503 -4.47 36.46 23.43
N ARG A 504 -4.08 36.38 24.71
CA ARG A 504 -4.15 35.15 25.53
C ARG A 504 -3.62 33.91 24.81
N SER A 505 -2.46 34.06 24.19
CA SER A 505 -1.89 33.05 23.28
C SER A 505 -0.45 32.72 23.65
N LEU A 506 0.03 31.54 23.26
CA LEU A 506 1.35 31.04 23.68
C LEU A 506 2.23 30.60 22.51
N ALA A 507 3.48 31.06 22.53
CA ALA A 507 4.53 30.67 21.60
C ALA A 507 5.62 29.87 22.32
N ALA A 508 5.97 28.68 21.82
CA ALA A 508 7.01 27.86 22.46
C ALA A 508 7.99 27.16 21.50
N GLY A 509 7.69 27.12 20.20
CA GLY A 509 8.61 26.57 19.21
C GLY A 509 9.89 27.42 19.06
N ALA A 510 10.93 26.82 18.48
CA ALA A 510 12.14 27.55 18.12
C ALA A 510 11.87 28.45 16.90
N VAL A 511 12.40 29.67 16.91
CA VAL A 511 12.35 30.59 15.76
C VAL A 511 13.79 30.84 15.32
N VAL A 512 14.13 30.40 14.13
CA VAL A 512 15.43 30.58 13.50
C VAL A 512 15.21 31.25 12.17
N THR A 513 15.84 32.40 11.95
CA THR A 513 15.82 33.08 10.65
C THR A 513 17.11 33.85 10.41
N THR A 514 17.42 34.13 9.15
CA THR A 514 18.51 35.05 8.78
C THR A 514 18.10 36.52 8.87
N ALA A 515 16.80 36.83 8.92
CA ALA A 515 16.23 38.16 9.09
C ALA A 515 15.79 38.43 10.54
N ASP A 516 14.77 39.26 10.76
CA ASP A 516 14.31 39.64 12.10
C ASP A 516 13.46 38.54 12.75
N ALA A 517 13.75 38.22 14.02
CA ALA A 517 13.10 37.16 14.78
C ALA A 517 12.38 37.68 16.02
N GLY A 518 11.09 37.35 16.15
CA GLY A 518 10.29 37.65 17.34
C GLY A 518 9.83 36.38 18.05
N GLY A 519 9.87 36.35 19.38
CA GLY A 519 9.40 35.19 20.13
C GLY A 519 7.93 34.86 19.86
N ALA A 520 7.05 35.86 19.89
CA ALA A 520 5.63 35.69 19.56
C ALA A 520 5.22 36.40 18.26
N VAL A 521 5.69 37.63 18.02
CA VAL A 521 5.28 38.43 16.85
C VAL A 521 6.51 38.97 16.13
N GLY A 522 6.60 38.93 14.81
CA GLY A 522 7.78 39.46 14.11
C GLY A 522 7.73 40.98 14.08
N HIS A 523 7.06 41.54 13.06
CA HIS A 523 6.87 42.99 12.92
C HIS A 523 5.46 43.43 13.29
N VAL A 524 5.35 44.52 14.05
CA VAL A 524 4.09 45.21 14.36
C VAL A 524 4.12 46.59 13.74
N GLN A 525 3.52 46.73 12.56
CA GLN A 525 3.55 47.95 11.75
C GLN A 525 2.32 48.84 11.95
N SER A 526 1.21 48.27 12.40
CA SER A 526 -0.02 49.02 12.66
C SER A 526 -0.02 49.72 14.01
N ALA A 527 -0.40 51.00 14.02
CA ALA A 527 -0.56 51.80 15.23
C ALA A 527 -1.72 51.31 16.11
N ASP A 528 -2.71 50.64 15.51
CA ASP A 528 -3.92 50.15 16.18
C ASP A 528 -3.80 48.68 16.61
N ALA A 529 -2.62 48.07 16.44
CA ALA A 529 -2.39 46.68 16.85
C ALA A 529 -2.45 46.54 18.38
N VAL A 530 -3.06 45.44 18.85
CA VAL A 530 -3.18 45.09 20.27
C VAL A 530 -2.53 43.74 20.54
N LEU A 531 -1.53 43.72 21.42
CA LEU A 531 -0.86 42.52 21.90
C LEU A 531 -1.03 42.42 23.43
N SER A 532 -1.80 41.44 23.91
CA SER A 532 -2.08 41.32 25.34
C SER A 532 -2.24 39.90 25.88
N GLY A 533 -1.73 39.63 27.08
CA GLY A 533 -1.84 38.32 27.72
C GLY A 533 -1.09 37.20 26.99
N ILE A 534 -0.14 37.55 26.12
CA ILE A 534 0.69 36.59 25.37
C ILE A 534 1.78 36.03 26.27
N VAL A 535 2.07 34.73 26.16
CA VAL A 535 3.19 34.06 26.81
C VAL A 535 4.17 33.56 25.74
N ALA A 536 5.36 34.16 25.66
CA ALA A 536 6.43 33.72 24.77
C ALA A 536 7.47 32.91 25.56
N ALA A 537 7.39 31.58 25.47
CA ALA A 537 8.27 30.61 26.09
C ALA A 537 9.02 29.81 25.01
N ASN A 538 9.51 30.48 23.97
CA ASN A 538 10.21 29.84 22.85
C ASN A 538 11.44 29.05 23.32
N ARG A 539 11.71 27.93 22.63
CA ARG A 539 12.97 27.17 22.82
C ARG A 539 14.22 27.99 22.51
N ALA A 540 14.14 28.82 21.47
CA ALA A 540 15.18 29.75 21.06
C ALA A 540 14.58 30.81 20.11
N VAL A 541 15.20 31.99 20.07
CA VAL A 541 14.91 33.03 19.08
C VAL A 541 16.22 33.52 18.47
N THR A 542 16.42 33.22 17.19
CA THR A 542 17.64 33.50 16.44
C THR A 542 17.30 34.32 15.20
N GLY A 543 17.90 35.50 15.06
CA GLY A 543 17.72 36.41 13.94
C GLY A 543 18.84 37.44 13.82
N SER A 544 18.80 38.30 12.81
CA SER A 544 19.68 39.48 12.73
C SER A 544 19.36 40.48 13.85
N ASN A 545 18.07 40.71 14.09
CA ASN A 545 17.51 41.25 15.32
C ASN A 545 16.65 40.19 16.01
N ALA A 546 16.77 40.05 17.32
CA ALA A 546 16.06 39.04 18.09
C ALA A 546 15.37 39.67 19.32
N GLY A 547 14.06 39.48 19.43
CA GLY A 547 13.25 39.99 20.54
C GLY A 547 12.42 38.91 21.21
N LYS A 548 12.33 38.94 22.55
CA LYS A 548 11.61 37.91 23.34
C LYS A 548 10.11 37.87 23.08
N LEU A 549 9.48 39.02 22.81
CA LEU A 549 8.06 39.11 22.43
C LEU A 549 7.94 39.50 20.95
N PHE A 550 8.54 40.63 20.55
CA PHE A 550 8.52 41.11 19.17
C PHE A 550 9.88 41.47 18.60
N ALA A 551 10.03 41.35 17.27
CA ALA A 551 11.24 41.78 16.56
C ALA A 551 11.25 43.29 16.28
N ALA A 552 10.10 43.88 15.92
CA ALA A 552 9.94 45.33 15.84
C ALA A 552 8.48 45.72 16.10
N ALA A 553 8.24 46.87 16.75
CA ALA A 553 6.89 47.38 16.98
C ALA A 553 6.79 48.90 17.00
N VAL A 554 5.89 49.48 16.19
CA VAL A 554 5.60 50.93 16.18
C VAL A 554 5.16 51.41 17.56
N ALA A 555 5.56 52.60 17.97
CA ALA A 555 5.38 53.09 19.35
C ALA A 555 3.90 53.16 19.81
N GLN A 556 2.98 53.36 18.87
CA GLN A 556 1.55 53.53 19.10
C GLN A 556 0.84 52.21 19.39
N ALA A 557 1.37 51.07 18.91
CA ALA A 557 0.77 49.76 19.12
C ALA A 557 0.66 49.45 20.61
N ARG A 558 -0.51 48.97 21.03
CA ARG A 558 -0.82 48.65 22.43
C ARG A 558 -0.22 47.29 22.79
N VAL A 559 0.86 47.31 23.55
CA VAL A 559 1.53 46.11 24.05
C VAL A 559 1.49 46.12 25.58
N ALA A 560 0.74 45.21 26.20
CA ALA A 560 0.53 45.19 27.64
C ALA A 560 0.27 43.77 28.18
N ASP A 561 0.65 43.52 29.43
CA ASP A 561 0.33 42.30 30.19
C ASP A 561 0.83 40.98 29.57
N ASN A 562 1.94 41.05 28.81
CA ASN A 562 2.57 39.88 28.21
C ASN A 562 3.64 39.29 29.16
N ALA A 563 3.97 38.02 28.98
CA ALA A 563 5.08 37.35 29.67
C ALA A 563 6.06 36.73 28.68
N VAL A 564 7.33 36.75 29.03
CA VAL A 564 8.38 36.08 28.28
C VAL A 564 9.23 35.23 29.22
N TRP A 565 9.76 34.12 28.72
CA TRP A 565 10.71 33.32 29.47
C TRP A 565 12.02 34.11 29.67
N ALA A 566 12.42 34.31 30.92
CA ALA A 566 13.60 35.10 31.28
C ALA A 566 14.88 34.54 30.63
N ASP A 567 14.99 33.21 30.60
CA ASP A 567 16.18 32.50 30.14
C ASP A 567 16.10 32.05 28.68
N VAL A 568 15.15 32.58 27.88
CA VAL A 568 15.06 32.25 26.45
C VAL A 568 16.38 32.54 25.73
N PRO A 569 16.97 31.57 25.03
CA PRO A 569 18.16 31.79 24.22
C PRO A 569 17.86 32.80 23.10
N LEU A 570 18.61 33.91 23.10
CA LEU A 570 18.56 34.93 22.04
C LEU A 570 19.89 34.98 21.28
N THR A 571 19.82 34.87 19.96
CA THR A 571 20.97 35.04 19.06
C THR A 571 20.68 36.15 18.06
N GLY A 572 21.58 37.15 17.97
CA GLY A 572 21.38 38.35 17.16
C GLY A 572 21.50 39.65 17.93
N THR A 573 21.13 40.76 17.30
CA THR A 573 21.00 42.06 17.97
C THR A 573 19.74 42.05 18.84
N LYS A 574 19.90 42.22 20.15
CA LYS A 574 18.78 42.16 21.10
C LYS A 574 17.89 43.39 20.99
N VAL A 575 16.61 43.18 20.77
CA VAL A 575 15.60 44.24 20.62
C VAL A 575 15.00 44.62 21.97
N GLU A 576 14.87 45.92 22.25
CA GLU A 576 14.19 46.43 23.45
C GLU A 576 12.70 46.03 23.44
N GLN A 577 12.25 45.42 24.54
CA GLN A 577 10.89 44.92 24.69
C GLN A 577 10.09 45.84 25.62
N ARG A 578 8.78 45.95 25.40
CA ARG A 578 7.86 46.72 26.25
C ARG A 578 6.59 45.93 26.54
N GLY A 579 5.91 46.26 27.65
CA GLY A 579 4.66 45.61 28.03
C GLY A 579 4.81 44.13 28.37
N ILE A 580 6.01 43.71 28.80
CA ILE A 580 6.34 42.32 29.16
C ILE A 580 6.70 42.20 30.65
N SER A 581 6.50 41.00 31.20
CA SER A 581 7.15 40.52 32.43
C SER A 581 8.10 39.37 32.07
N GLU A 582 9.34 39.41 32.56
CA GLU A 582 10.26 38.28 32.43
C GLU A 582 10.02 37.28 33.57
N LEU A 583 9.74 36.02 33.22
CA LEU A 583 9.33 34.98 34.16
C LEU A 583 10.29 33.79 34.14
N THR A 584 10.50 33.17 35.31
CA THR A 584 11.28 31.94 35.42
C THR A 584 10.49 30.72 34.92
N GLN A 585 11.17 29.59 34.73
CA GLN A 585 10.47 28.32 34.46
C GLN A 585 9.45 27.96 35.55
N ALA A 586 9.76 28.21 36.82
CA ALA A 586 8.84 27.94 37.93
C ALA A 586 7.56 28.78 37.83
N ASP A 587 7.67 30.06 37.44
CA ASP A 587 6.52 30.93 37.22
C ASP A 587 5.70 30.49 36.00
N LEU A 588 6.36 30.13 34.88
CA LEU A 588 5.69 29.68 33.66
C LEU A 588 4.99 28.33 33.80
N THR A 589 5.37 27.54 34.81
CA THR A 589 4.74 26.25 35.15
C THR A 589 3.73 26.37 36.30
N ALA A 590 3.27 27.59 36.60
CA ALA A 590 2.22 27.86 37.58
C ALA A 590 0.94 28.35 36.89
N GLN A 591 -0.20 27.71 37.17
CA GLN A 591 -1.50 28.06 36.56
C GLN A 591 -1.88 29.53 36.80
N ALA A 592 -1.63 30.04 38.02
CA ALA A 592 -1.94 31.42 38.42
C ALA A 592 -1.29 32.49 37.52
N THR A 593 -0.17 32.16 36.86
CA THR A 593 0.50 33.05 35.90
C THR A 593 -0.39 33.38 34.71
N TYR A 594 -1.16 32.40 34.24
CA TYR A 594 -2.04 32.53 33.08
C TYR A 594 -3.39 33.16 33.49
N GLU A 595 -3.95 32.73 34.63
CA GLU A 595 -5.19 33.32 35.20
C GLU A 595 -5.02 34.83 35.46
N GLY A 596 -3.88 35.24 36.03
CA GLY A 596 -3.56 36.64 36.27
C GLY A 596 -3.43 37.50 34.99
N ARG A 597 -3.38 36.86 33.81
CA ARG A 597 -3.34 37.50 32.48
C ARG A 597 -4.66 37.35 31.71
N GLY A 598 -5.72 36.93 32.42
CA GLY A 598 -7.08 36.84 31.87
C GLY A 598 -7.36 35.55 31.10
N TRP A 599 -6.52 34.52 31.20
CA TRP A 599 -6.81 33.20 30.62
C TRP A 599 -7.93 32.52 31.41
N ASP A 600 -8.92 32.00 30.69
CA ASP A 600 -10.09 31.30 31.26
C ASP A 600 -9.84 29.78 31.30
N PHE A 601 -9.59 29.24 32.49
CA PHE A 601 -9.41 27.81 32.74
C PHE A 601 -10.71 27.06 33.08
N ASP A 602 -11.85 27.75 33.13
CA ASP A 602 -13.15 27.11 33.36
C ASP A 602 -13.71 26.56 32.06
N THR A 603 -13.54 27.28 30.95
CA THR A 603 -14.19 26.91 29.67
C THR A 603 -13.26 26.87 28.45
N ARG A 604 -12.12 27.57 28.47
CA ARG A 604 -11.28 27.79 27.27
C ARG A 604 -9.99 27.00 27.31
N TRP A 605 -9.28 27.12 28.42
CA TRP A 605 -8.04 26.42 28.73
C TRP A 605 -8.31 25.37 29.81
N ALA A 606 -7.38 24.43 29.93
CA ALA A 606 -7.29 23.45 30.99
C ALA A 606 -5.83 23.38 31.44
N TRP A 607 -5.63 22.91 32.66
CA TRP A 607 -4.30 22.82 33.26
C TRP A 607 -3.86 21.38 33.37
N GLN A 608 -2.68 21.06 32.84
CA GLN A 608 -2.05 19.75 33.05
C GLN A 608 -1.12 19.87 34.25
N PRO A 609 -1.41 19.22 35.39
CA PRO A 609 -0.48 19.17 36.50
C PRO A 609 0.80 18.41 36.12
N ALA A 610 1.89 18.72 36.80
CA ALA A 610 3.13 17.98 36.64
C ALA A 610 2.92 16.50 36.97
N THR A 611 3.47 15.63 36.15
CA THR A 611 3.47 14.17 36.35
C THR A 611 4.90 13.68 36.60
N SER A 612 5.08 12.37 36.83
CA SER A 612 6.41 11.76 36.87
C SER A 612 7.15 11.88 35.53
N THR A 613 6.47 12.17 34.43
CA THR A 613 7.01 12.17 33.06
C THR A 613 6.85 13.50 32.31
N ALA A 614 6.20 14.51 32.89
CA ALA A 614 6.01 15.82 32.25
C ALA A 614 5.97 16.96 33.26
N VAL A 615 6.41 18.16 32.85
CA VAL A 615 6.19 19.39 33.63
C VAL A 615 4.71 19.79 33.59
N ALA A 616 4.28 20.72 34.45
CA ALA A 616 2.95 21.31 34.36
C ALA A 616 2.87 22.31 33.19
N TYR A 617 1.75 22.35 32.47
CA TYR A 617 1.55 23.27 31.35
C TYR A 617 0.06 23.55 31.06
N PRO A 618 -0.29 24.71 30.47
CA PRO A 618 -1.65 24.99 30.00
C PRO A 618 -1.91 24.31 28.65
N TYR A 619 -3.14 23.89 28.40
CA TYR A 619 -3.59 23.37 27.10
C TYR A 619 -5.05 23.80 26.86
N LEU A 620 -5.54 23.74 25.62
CA LEU A 620 -6.91 24.12 25.29
C LEU A 620 -7.90 23.05 25.78
N ALA A 621 -8.96 23.45 26.48
CA ALA A 621 -9.90 22.48 27.04
C ALA A 621 -10.61 21.68 25.93
N GLY A 622 -10.70 20.36 26.04
CA GLY A 622 -11.51 19.55 25.13
C GLY A 622 -11.05 19.49 23.67
N LEU A 623 -9.80 19.84 23.37
CA LEU A 623 -9.18 19.61 22.05
C LEU A 623 -8.30 18.35 22.07
N SER A 624 -8.38 17.51 21.05
CA SER A 624 -7.53 16.34 20.85
C SER A 624 -6.15 16.70 20.27
N GLY A 625 -5.22 15.75 20.29
CA GLY A 625 -3.91 15.87 19.62
C GLY A 625 -2.92 16.85 20.27
N GLN A 626 -3.25 17.42 21.42
CA GLN A 626 -2.41 18.44 22.07
C GLN A 626 -1.13 17.86 22.64
N VAL A 627 -0.04 18.59 22.45
CA VAL A 627 1.29 18.29 22.98
C VAL A 627 1.64 19.24 24.12
N ASN A 628 2.69 18.91 24.88
CA ASN A 628 3.23 19.81 25.90
C ASN A 628 3.51 21.19 25.27
N THR A 629 2.77 22.20 25.74
CA THR A 629 2.80 23.56 25.19
C THR A 629 4.05 24.32 25.58
N LEU A 630 4.74 23.89 26.64
CA LEU A 630 5.97 24.53 27.10
C LEU A 630 7.21 23.77 26.62
N PRO A 631 8.33 24.48 26.41
CA PRO A 631 9.57 23.88 25.88
C PRO A 631 10.27 22.93 26.87
N PHE A 632 9.78 22.85 28.11
CA PHE A 632 10.45 22.13 29.19
C PHE A 632 10.16 20.63 29.12
N THR A 633 11.21 19.81 29.12
CA THR A 633 11.09 18.35 29.06
C THR A 633 11.50 17.67 30.36
N ASN A 634 10.83 16.58 30.71
CA ASN A 634 11.24 15.66 31.74
C ASN A 634 11.88 14.42 31.09
N LYS A 635 13.19 14.26 31.32
CA LYS A 635 14.01 13.18 30.74
C LYS A 635 14.29 12.02 31.72
N ALA A 636 13.68 12.03 32.91
CA ALA A 636 14.00 11.06 33.96
C ALA A 636 13.79 9.61 33.51
N ALA A 637 12.63 9.28 32.94
CA ALA A 637 12.33 7.93 32.46
C ALA A 637 13.30 7.46 31.36
N LEU A 638 13.69 8.35 30.44
CA LEU A 638 14.68 8.05 29.41
C LEU A 638 16.07 7.81 30.02
N ALA A 639 16.43 8.56 31.07
CA ALA A 639 17.70 8.39 31.78
C ALA A 639 17.74 7.04 32.50
N ASP A 640 16.67 6.70 33.20
CA ASP A 640 16.53 5.43 33.90
C ASP A 640 16.61 4.26 32.91
N LEU A 641 15.92 4.35 31.77
CA LEU A 641 15.92 3.30 30.75
C LEU A 641 17.30 3.17 30.07
N LEU A 642 17.94 4.28 29.69
CA LEU A 642 19.32 4.28 29.16
C LEU A 642 20.30 3.63 30.14
N ALA A 643 20.16 3.88 31.44
CA ALA A 643 21.01 3.27 32.46
C ALA A 643 20.89 1.74 32.54
N THR A 644 19.77 1.15 32.07
CA THR A 644 19.61 -0.32 32.02
C THR A 644 20.42 -0.99 30.92
N VAL A 645 20.85 -0.25 29.90
CA VAL A 645 21.53 -0.79 28.71
C VAL A 645 22.83 -0.07 28.35
N THR A 646 23.34 0.79 29.23
CA THR A 646 24.61 1.51 29.04
C THR A 646 25.53 1.32 30.25
N GLY A 647 26.78 1.78 30.13
CA GLY A 647 27.78 1.68 31.20
C GLY A 647 28.06 0.24 31.61
N GLY A 648 28.03 -0.03 32.93
CA GLY A 648 28.25 -1.38 33.48
C GLY A 648 27.14 -2.39 33.18
N ASN A 649 25.98 -1.94 32.70
CA ASN A 649 24.84 -2.77 32.32
C ASN A 649 24.75 -3.00 30.80
N ALA A 650 25.71 -2.49 30.03
CA ALA A 650 25.69 -2.61 28.57
C ALA A 650 25.63 -4.10 28.13
N PRO A 651 24.67 -4.50 27.28
CA PRO A 651 24.60 -5.86 26.79
C PRO A 651 25.86 -6.24 26.03
N ASN A 652 26.43 -7.42 26.28
CA ASN A 652 27.59 -7.90 25.53
C ASN A 652 27.16 -8.32 24.12
N PRO A 653 27.67 -7.70 23.02
CA PRO A 653 27.28 -8.04 21.65
C PRO A 653 27.41 -9.53 21.32
N ALA A 654 28.40 -10.22 21.90
CA ALA A 654 28.63 -11.65 21.66
C ALA A 654 27.55 -12.56 22.25
N GLY A 655 26.62 -12.03 23.06
CA GLY A 655 25.54 -12.77 23.68
C GLY A 655 24.21 -12.72 22.93
N TYR A 656 24.11 -11.94 21.84
CA TYR A 656 22.84 -11.65 21.15
C TYR A 656 22.97 -11.77 19.64
N THR A 657 21.85 -11.93 18.94
CA THR A 657 21.86 -11.94 17.47
C THR A 657 22.42 -10.61 16.94
N PRO A 658 23.23 -10.61 15.86
CA PRO A 658 23.77 -9.38 15.31
C PRO A 658 22.69 -8.36 14.97
N TYR A 659 21.55 -8.81 14.43
CA TYR A 659 20.46 -7.94 14.03
C TYR A 659 19.74 -7.30 15.23
N SER A 660 19.35 -8.08 16.25
CA SER A 660 18.68 -7.50 17.43
C SER A 660 19.60 -6.60 18.25
N TYR A 661 20.89 -6.93 18.33
CA TYR A 661 21.87 -6.07 18.99
C TYR A 661 22.09 -4.76 18.23
N GLN A 662 22.19 -4.80 16.90
CA GLN A 662 22.31 -3.58 16.09
C GLN A 662 21.05 -2.70 16.21
N PHE A 663 19.87 -3.31 16.28
CA PHE A 663 18.62 -2.59 16.53
C PHE A 663 18.64 -1.86 17.87
N LEU A 664 19.06 -2.55 18.94
CA LEU A 664 19.25 -1.94 20.26
C LEU A 664 20.31 -0.84 20.26
N ALA A 665 21.46 -1.06 19.62
CA ALA A 665 22.54 -0.08 19.54
C ALA A 665 22.06 1.23 18.89
N LYS A 666 21.32 1.13 17.77
CA LYS A 666 20.70 2.30 17.11
C LYS A 666 19.68 3.01 18.01
N ALA A 667 18.89 2.25 18.77
CA ALA A 667 17.93 2.82 19.71
C ALA A 667 18.64 3.53 20.88
N ILE A 668 19.75 2.98 21.38
CA ILE A 668 20.61 3.62 22.40
C ILE A 668 21.20 4.93 21.87
N ASP A 669 21.75 4.93 20.64
CA ASP A 669 22.32 6.13 20.03
C ASP A 669 21.25 7.23 19.88
N SER A 670 20.06 6.86 19.38
CA SER A 670 18.93 7.77 19.22
C SER A 670 18.45 8.32 20.57
N ALA A 671 18.29 7.47 21.57
CA ALA A 671 17.92 7.86 22.93
C ALA A 671 18.98 8.77 23.57
N THR A 672 20.26 8.49 23.35
CA THR A 672 21.38 9.31 23.85
C THR A 672 21.40 10.69 23.19
N ALA A 673 21.13 10.76 21.88
CA ALA A 673 20.99 12.04 21.18
C ALA A 673 19.84 12.88 21.76
N VAL A 674 18.67 12.27 21.98
CA VAL A 674 17.52 12.92 22.62
C VAL A 674 17.83 13.35 24.05
N MET A 675 18.56 12.53 24.82
CA MET A 675 19.00 12.86 26.17
C MET A 675 19.88 14.11 26.19
N ASN A 676 20.83 14.22 25.25
CA ASN A 676 21.81 15.29 25.20
C ASN A 676 21.28 16.57 24.53
N ASP A 677 20.21 16.50 23.75
CA ASP A 677 19.62 17.65 23.06
C ASP A 677 18.85 18.56 24.05
N PRO A 678 19.35 19.77 24.38
CA PRO A 678 18.67 20.68 25.29
C PRO A 678 17.38 21.27 24.69
N TYR A 679 17.14 21.08 23.39
CA TYR A 679 15.99 21.60 22.65
C TYR A 679 14.96 20.52 22.30
N THR A 680 15.14 19.28 22.76
CA THR A 680 14.21 18.19 22.44
C THR A 680 12.80 18.47 22.96
N SER A 681 11.79 17.89 22.32
CA SER A 681 10.39 17.98 22.79
C SER A 681 10.05 16.82 23.71
N GLN A 682 9.02 16.97 24.55
CA GLN A 682 8.57 15.87 25.39
C GLN A 682 8.14 14.67 24.54
N THR A 683 7.46 14.91 23.42
CA THR A 683 7.10 13.86 22.45
C THR A 683 8.30 13.09 21.93
N LYS A 684 9.43 13.76 21.63
CA LYS A 684 10.67 13.08 21.21
C LYS A 684 11.28 12.26 22.36
N VAL A 685 11.19 12.75 23.60
CA VAL A 685 11.60 11.99 24.78
C VAL A 685 10.74 10.73 24.95
N ASP A 686 9.41 10.86 24.86
CA ASP A 686 8.47 9.75 25.02
C ASP A 686 8.62 8.71 23.88
N ALA A 687 8.85 9.18 22.65
CA ALA A 687 9.16 8.32 21.51
C ALA A 687 10.49 7.59 21.69
N ALA A 688 11.53 8.26 22.20
CA ALA A 688 12.80 7.63 22.52
C ALA A 688 12.67 6.58 23.64
N VAL A 689 11.86 6.85 24.66
CA VAL A 689 11.53 5.86 25.71
C VAL A 689 10.86 4.64 25.09
N THR A 690 9.83 4.85 24.27
CA THR A 690 9.07 3.75 23.62
C THR A 690 9.97 2.95 22.69
N GLY A 691 10.75 3.61 21.83
CA GLY A 691 11.67 2.96 20.89
C GLY A 691 12.76 2.17 21.60
N LEU A 692 13.37 2.73 22.65
CA LEU A 692 14.36 2.03 23.45
C LEU A 692 13.77 0.85 24.21
N ALA A 693 12.57 0.99 24.79
CA ALA A 693 11.88 -0.09 25.48
C ALA A 693 11.54 -1.24 24.53
N THR A 694 11.07 -0.93 23.31
CA THR A 694 10.83 -1.92 22.26
C THR A 694 12.11 -2.62 21.85
N ALA A 695 13.22 -1.87 21.67
CA ALA A 695 14.49 -2.47 21.31
C ALA A 695 15.07 -3.37 22.41
N ILE A 696 14.88 -2.99 23.68
CA ILE A 696 15.21 -3.84 24.84
C ILE A 696 14.36 -5.12 24.83
N ARG A 697 13.06 -5.01 24.58
CA ARG A 697 12.15 -6.17 24.48
C ARG A 697 12.52 -7.09 23.33
N PHE A 698 12.95 -6.55 22.19
CA PHE A 698 13.28 -7.30 20.99
C PHE A 698 14.71 -7.85 20.98
N LEU A 699 15.55 -7.44 21.94
CA LEU A 699 16.90 -7.94 22.10
C LEU A 699 16.89 -9.47 22.29
N ASN A 700 17.60 -10.18 21.42
CA ASN A 700 17.46 -11.63 21.27
C ASN A 700 18.74 -12.40 21.63
N PRO A 701 18.78 -13.19 22.73
CA PRO A 701 19.98 -13.89 23.18
C PRO A 701 20.36 -15.10 22.30
N LEU A 702 21.66 -15.29 22.01
CA LEU A 702 22.20 -16.45 21.27
C LEU A 702 22.15 -17.79 22.02
N VAL A 703 21.57 -17.82 23.22
CA VAL A 703 21.55 -19.00 24.12
C VAL A 703 20.14 -19.42 24.52
N ALA A 704 19.10 -18.84 23.94
CA ALA A 704 17.72 -19.15 24.30
C ALA A 704 17.20 -20.41 23.57
N GLU A 705 16.63 -21.36 24.32
CA GLU A 705 15.74 -22.37 23.75
C GLU A 705 14.56 -21.61 23.09
N LYS A 706 14.29 -21.89 21.80
CA LYS A 706 13.36 -21.11 20.95
C LYS A 706 13.79 -19.66 20.78
N GLN A 707 14.91 -19.46 20.09
CA GLN A 707 15.53 -18.16 19.87
C GLN A 707 14.59 -17.12 19.22
N PHE A 708 13.76 -17.48 18.25
CA PHE A 708 12.83 -16.54 17.62
C PHE A 708 11.42 -16.75 18.16
N ARG A 709 10.91 -15.77 18.93
CA ARG A 709 9.56 -15.79 19.51
C ARG A 709 8.84 -14.50 19.14
N ALA A 710 7.52 -14.59 18.97
CA ALA A 710 6.67 -13.45 18.69
C ALA A 710 5.36 -13.54 19.48
N ALA A 711 5.07 -12.51 20.27
CA ALA A 711 3.79 -12.34 20.98
C ALA A 711 2.90 -11.25 20.36
N SER A 712 3.38 -10.56 19.31
CA SER A 712 2.69 -9.46 18.65
C SER A 712 3.08 -9.38 17.17
N ILE A 713 2.31 -8.64 16.39
CA ILE A 713 2.58 -8.44 14.96
C ILE A 713 3.91 -7.74 14.69
N ASP A 714 4.25 -6.71 15.47
CA ASP A 714 5.53 -5.99 15.33
C ASP A 714 6.72 -6.90 15.59
N GLU A 715 6.59 -7.78 16.58
CA GLU A 715 7.63 -8.74 16.90
C GLU A 715 7.73 -9.81 15.81
N LEU A 716 6.62 -10.30 15.26
CA LEU A 716 6.64 -11.24 14.14
C LEU A 716 7.39 -10.65 12.92
N ARG A 717 7.03 -9.43 12.51
CA ARG A 717 7.72 -8.71 11.42
C ARG A 717 9.21 -8.54 11.73
N PHE A 718 9.52 -8.17 12.97
CA PHE A 718 10.91 -8.03 13.43
C PHE A 718 11.69 -9.34 13.33
N ARG A 719 11.13 -10.47 13.80
CA ARG A 719 11.79 -11.79 13.75
C ARG A 719 11.99 -12.29 12.32
N ILE A 720 11.06 -12.01 11.42
CA ILE A 720 11.22 -12.32 10.00
C ILE A 720 12.44 -11.57 9.43
N ALA A 721 12.50 -10.25 9.65
CA ALA A 721 13.63 -9.44 9.20
C ALA A 721 14.95 -9.83 9.89
N GLU A 722 14.90 -10.27 11.14
CA GLU A 722 16.04 -10.74 11.93
C GLU A 722 16.66 -12.02 11.34
N ILE A 723 15.83 -12.93 10.82
CA ILE A 723 16.28 -14.15 10.13
C ILE A 723 16.84 -13.81 8.74
N GLY A 724 16.20 -12.87 8.03
CA GLY A 724 16.59 -12.47 6.68
C GLY A 724 16.68 -13.67 5.74
N SER A 725 17.79 -13.82 5.01
CA SER A 725 18.02 -14.95 4.10
C SER A 725 18.32 -16.29 4.77
N GLY A 726 18.28 -16.34 6.11
CA GLY A 726 18.56 -17.54 6.91
C GLY A 726 17.42 -18.56 6.91
N ALA A 727 17.55 -19.60 7.74
CA ALA A 727 16.52 -20.62 7.93
C ALA A 727 16.30 -20.85 9.43
N ASP A 728 15.09 -20.56 9.95
CA ASP A 728 14.77 -20.76 11.37
C ASP A 728 13.25 -20.85 11.63
N THR A 729 12.89 -21.13 12.89
CA THR A 729 11.52 -21.23 13.38
C THR A 729 11.17 -20.08 14.31
N ILE A 730 10.10 -19.36 13.98
CA ILE A 730 9.46 -18.36 14.84
C ILE A 730 8.33 -19.02 15.62
N TRP A 731 8.41 -18.96 16.94
CA TRP A 731 7.40 -19.47 17.86
C TRP A 731 6.41 -18.38 18.22
N ILE A 732 5.16 -18.54 17.79
CA ILE A 732 4.05 -17.67 18.19
C ILE A 732 3.62 -18.06 19.60
N THR A 733 3.75 -17.13 20.55
CA THR A 733 3.64 -17.45 21.98
C THR A 733 2.29 -17.09 22.58
N GLU A 734 1.55 -16.18 21.96
CA GLU A 734 0.28 -15.63 22.46
C GLU A 734 -0.67 -15.37 21.28
N ASP A 735 -1.98 -15.37 21.56
CA ASP A 735 -2.98 -14.90 20.60
C ASP A 735 -2.78 -13.40 20.37
N PHE A 736 -2.78 -12.95 19.12
CA PHE A 736 -2.74 -11.52 18.83
C PHE A 736 -3.56 -11.14 17.59
N VAL A 737 -4.01 -9.89 17.58
CA VAL A 737 -4.65 -9.24 16.44
C VAL A 737 -3.60 -8.41 15.70
N ALA A 738 -3.55 -8.56 14.39
CA ALA A 738 -2.74 -7.75 13.50
C ALA A 738 -3.66 -6.74 12.78
N ASP A 739 -3.40 -5.45 12.95
CA ASP A 739 -4.11 -4.34 12.33
C ASP A 739 -3.22 -3.59 11.31
N ASP A 740 -3.78 -2.55 10.69
CA ASP A 740 -3.27 -1.87 9.49
C ASP A 740 -1.97 -1.06 9.70
N GLN A 741 -1.38 -1.06 10.90
CA GLN A 741 -0.22 -0.23 11.26
C GLN A 741 1.10 -0.60 10.54
N GLY A 742 1.11 -1.62 9.66
CA GLY A 742 2.33 -1.98 8.90
C GLY A 742 2.11 -2.81 7.63
N GLY A 743 0.89 -2.86 7.07
CA GLY A 743 0.60 -3.54 5.81
C GLY A 743 0.91 -5.05 5.82
N ALA A 744 1.44 -5.56 4.70
CA ALA A 744 1.72 -6.98 4.52
C ALA A 744 2.80 -7.54 5.47
N ILE A 745 2.67 -8.81 5.84
CA ILE A 745 3.73 -9.59 6.48
C ILE A 745 4.64 -10.11 5.36
N GLN A 746 5.75 -9.41 5.12
CA GLN A 746 6.70 -9.71 4.06
C GLN A 746 7.61 -10.88 4.45
N VAL A 747 7.65 -11.91 3.61
CA VAL A 747 8.59 -13.04 3.66
C VAL A 747 9.24 -13.08 2.28
N ASP A 748 10.28 -12.27 2.10
CA ASP A 748 10.95 -11.99 0.83
C ASP A 748 12.35 -12.62 0.73
N ALA A 749 12.80 -13.27 1.80
CA ALA A 749 14.04 -14.05 1.83
C ALA A 749 13.97 -15.17 2.88
N GLY A 750 14.80 -16.19 2.67
CA GLY A 750 15.06 -17.23 3.67
C GLY A 750 14.00 -18.33 3.73
N LYS A 751 14.08 -19.13 4.80
CA LYS A 751 13.21 -20.29 5.06
C LYS A 751 12.65 -20.20 6.48
N ILE A 752 11.43 -19.71 6.59
CA ILE A 752 10.82 -19.37 7.86
C ILE A 752 9.74 -20.38 8.20
N ARG A 753 9.79 -20.95 9.40
CA ARG A 753 8.69 -21.74 9.97
C ARG A 753 7.98 -20.95 11.06
N LEU A 754 6.67 -20.80 10.97
CA LEU A 754 5.81 -20.32 12.06
C LEU A 754 5.21 -21.53 12.78
N THR A 755 5.26 -21.58 14.11
CA THR A 755 4.60 -22.63 14.90
C THR A 755 4.23 -22.13 16.29
N ALA A 756 3.43 -22.89 17.03
CA ALA A 756 3.12 -22.61 18.44
C ALA A 756 3.24 -23.86 19.32
N ASP A 757 3.53 -23.66 20.60
CA ASP A 757 3.57 -24.75 21.59
C ASP A 757 2.18 -25.23 22.00
N GLN A 758 1.23 -24.31 22.03
CA GLN A 758 -0.17 -24.52 22.38
C GLN A 758 -1.03 -24.00 21.22
N PRO A 759 -2.31 -24.40 21.12
CA PRO A 759 -3.22 -23.81 20.15
C PRO A 759 -3.25 -22.29 20.29
N THR A 760 -2.82 -21.59 19.24
CA THR A 760 -2.68 -20.13 19.22
C THR A 760 -3.30 -19.56 17.96
N THR A 761 -3.97 -18.42 18.08
CA THR A 761 -4.69 -17.74 17.01
C THR A 761 -4.06 -16.41 16.64
N LEU A 762 -3.73 -16.24 15.36
CA LEU A 762 -3.36 -14.96 14.76
C LEU A 762 -4.56 -14.45 13.97
N THR A 763 -5.09 -13.29 14.34
CA THR A 763 -6.23 -12.67 13.64
C THR A 763 -5.78 -11.43 12.86
N ALA A 764 -5.91 -11.45 11.54
CA ALA A 764 -5.65 -10.33 10.65
C ALA A 764 -6.91 -9.50 10.43
N THR A 765 -6.82 -8.19 10.69
CA THR A 765 -7.87 -7.17 10.49
C THR A 765 -7.34 -6.07 9.57
N GLY A 766 -8.20 -5.31 8.92
CA GLY A 766 -7.77 -4.29 7.96
C GLY A 766 -6.95 -4.87 6.80
N ASN A 767 -5.89 -4.17 6.39
CA ASN A 767 -5.06 -4.51 5.22
C ASN A 767 -3.86 -5.42 5.55
N VAL A 768 -4.06 -6.48 6.31
CA VAL A 768 -3.01 -7.44 6.70
C VAL A 768 -3.15 -8.75 5.92
N TYR A 769 -2.08 -9.13 5.22
CA TYR A 769 -1.94 -10.39 4.49
C TYR A 769 -0.48 -10.86 4.50
N PHE A 770 -0.23 -12.14 4.20
CA PHE A 770 1.12 -12.68 4.05
C PHE A 770 1.57 -12.55 2.60
N ASN A 771 2.77 -12.01 2.38
CA ASN A 771 3.40 -11.98 1.06
C ASN A 771 4.66 -12.84 1.09
N VAL A 772 4.66 -13.93 0.34
CA VAL A 772 5.78 -14.90 0.25
C VAL A 772 6.38 -14.79 -1.13
N ASP A 773 7.56 -14.22 -1.23
CA ASP A 773 8.16 -13.79 -2.48
C ASP A 773 9.61 -14.30 -2.55
N SER A 774 9.94 -15.17 -3.50
CA SER A 774 11.29 -15.76 -3.61
C SER A 774 11.83 -16.42 -2.32
N ALA A 775 10.93 -16.82 -1.43
CA ALA A 775 11.24 -17.32 -0.09
C ALA A 775 10.37 -18.53 0.29
N GLU A 776 10.71 -19.21 1.39
CA GLU A 776 9.93 -20.33 1.91
C GLU A 776 9.26 -19.97 3.23
N LEU A 777 7.92 -20.05 3.28
CA LEU A 777 7.12 -19.93 4.49
C LEU A 777 6.46 -21.27 4.81
N THR A 778 6.75 -21.81 5.99
CA THR A 778 6.00 -22.94 6.55
C THR A 778 5.12 -22.47 7.70
N VAL A 779 3.80 -22.58 7.57
CA VAL A 779 2.87 -22.40 8.69
C VAL A 779 2.61 -23.77 9.29
N GLY A 780 3.15 -23.99 10.49
CA GLY A 780 3.18 -25.28 11.16
C GLY A 780 2.24 -25.40 12.35
N ARG A 781 2.26 -26.60 12.95
CA ARG A 781 1.35 -27.07 14.00
C ARG A 781 0.93 -26.04 15.05
N ASN A 782 -0.28 -26.27 15.57
CA ASN A 782 -0.94 -25.52 16.64
C ASN A 782 -1.30 -24.06 16.29
N LEU A 783 -1.19 -23.66 15.02
CA LEU A 783 -1.60 -22.34 14.58
C LEU A 783 -2.99 -22.35 13.94
N THR A 784 -3.77 -21.33 14.31
CA THR A 784 -4.95 -20.91 13.56
C THR A 784 -4.72 -19.50 13.06
N ILE A 785 -4.73 -19.31 11.74
CA ILE A 785 -4.58 -18.00 11.12
C ILE A 785 -5.93 -17.58 10.53
N VAL A 786 -6.45 -16.46 11.02
CA VAL A 786 -7.79 -15.96 10.70
C VAL A 786 -7.68 -14.63 9.97
N GLN A 787 -8.30 -14.51 8.79
CA GLN A 787 -8.63 -13.20 8.20
C GLN A 787 -10.03 -12.82 8.68
N SER A 788 -10.15 -11.70 9.37
CA SER A 788 -11.41 -11.20 9.91
C SER A 788 -12.36 -10.69 8.81
N ALA A 789 -13.66 -10.61 9.12
CA ALA A 789 -14.69 -10.16 8.19
C ALA A 789 -14.58 -8.68 7.78
N ASP A 790 -13.92 -7.87 8.61
CA ASP A 790 -13.62 -6.45 8.39
C ASP A 790 -12.26 -6.22 7.69
N SER A 791 -11.61 -7.28 7.20
CA SER A 791 -10.38 -7.16 6.45
C SER A 791 -10.61 -6.45 5.11
N THR A 792 -9.72 -5.51 4.78
CA THR A 792 -9.65 -4.81 3.50
C THR A 792 -8.61 -5.43 2.55
N ALA A 793 -7.80 -6.39 3.01
CA ALA A 793 -6.87 -7.16 2.19
C ALA A 793 -7.60 -8.22 1.35
N LEU A 794 -8.44 -7.77 0.42
CA LEU A 794 -9.36 -8.66 -0.29
C LEU A 794 -8.70 -9.36 -1.48
N ALA A 795 -7.59 -8.85 -2.02
CA ALA A 795 -6.86 -9.47 -3.13
C ALA A 795 -6.39 -10.90 -2.83
N ALA A 796 -5.66 -11.06 -1.72
CA ALA A 796 -5.13 -12.33 -1.25
C ALA A 796 -4.93 -12.29 0.26
N PHE A 797 -5.19 -13.41 0.96
CA PHE A 797 -4.78 -13.52 2.36
C PHE A 797 -3.34 -14.06 2.50
N PHE A 798 -2.96 -14.99 1.64
CA PHE A 798 -1.59 -15.42 1.39
C PHE A 798 -1.29 -15.22 -0.10
N MET A 799 -0.40 -14.30 -0.41
CA MET A 799 0.14 -14.08 -1.76
C MET A 799 1.48 -14.81 -1.87
N VAL A 800 1.67 -15.63 -2.90
CA VAL A 800 2.90 -16.41 -3.13
C VAL A 800 3.41 -16.17 -4.55
N ARG A 801 4.62 -15.63 -4.69
CA ARG A 801 5.16 -15.12 -5.98
C ARG A 801 6.61 -15.56 -6.18
N ASP A 802 7.08 -15.46 -7.43
CA ASP A 802 8.49 -15.61 -7.82
C ASP A 802 9.22 -16.79 -7.17
N GLU A 803 8.94 -18.03 -7.57
CA GLU A 803 9.49 -19.26 -6.94
C GLU A 803 9.21 -19.44 -5.43
N GLY A 804 8.41 -18.55 -4.83
CA GLY A 804 7.99 -18.62 -3.44
C GLY A 804 7.33 -19.94 -3.08
N ARG A 805 7.58 -20.42 -1.86
CA ARG A 805 7.06 -21.71 -1.37
C ARG A 805 6.27 -21.53 -0.11
N LEU A 806 4.99 -21.90 -0.17
CA LEU A 806 4.13 -21.95 1.01
C LEU A 806 3.87 -23.39 1.40
N THR A 807 4.22 -23.76 2.63
CA THR A 807 3.84 -25.03 3.25
C THR A 807 2.88 -24.77 4.40
N VAL A 808 1.72 -25.43 4.41
CA VAL A 808 0.74 -25.37 5.50
C VAL A 808 0.62 -26.76 6.08
N GLU A 809 0.99 -26.92 7.34
CA GLU A 809 1.17 -28.22 7.99
C GLU A 809 0.48 -28.24 9.36
N ASP A 810 -0.39 -29.22 9.60
CA ASP A 810 -1.09 -29.41 10.89
C ASP A 810 -1.75 -28.11 11.42
N THR A 811 -2.32 -27.30 10.52
CA THR A 811 -2.71 -25.90 10.73
C THR A 811 -4.12 -25.60 10.21
N THR A 812 -4.77 -24.57 10.76
CA THR A 812 -5.99 -23.99 10.17
C THR A 812 -5.75 -22.58 9.63
N ILE A 813 -6.04 -22.37 8.34
CA ILE A 813 -6.15 -21.05 7.71
C ILE A 813 -7.62 -20.80 7.36
N ARG A 814 -8.16 -19.67 7.81
CA ARG A 814 -9.59 -19.37 7.68
C ARG A 814 -9.80 -17.91 7.33
N SER A 815 -10.50 -17.64 6.24
CA SER A 815 -10.97 -16.30 5.91
C SER A 815 -12.46 -16.15 6.18
N ASP A 816 -12.80 -15.17 7.02
CA ASP A 816 -14.16 -14.70 7.24
C ASP A 816 -14.58 -13.55 6.31
N ALA A 817 -13.62 -12.95 5.60
CA ALA A 817 -13.88 -11.91 4.62
C ALA A 817 -14.64 -12.49 3.41
N THR A 818 -15.57 -11.72 2.84
CA THR A 818 -16.29 -12.13 1.63
C THR A 818 -15.50 -11.68 0.41
N MET A 819 -14.88 -12.64 -0.28
CA MET A 819 -14.07 -12.39 -1.47
C MET A 819 -14.92 -12.39 -2.75
N SER A 820 -14.53 -11.61 -3.76
CA SER A 820 -15.20 -11.49 -5.07
C SER A 820 -14.18 -11.52 -6.23
N GLY A 821 -14.61 -11.87 -7.44
CA GLY A 821 -13.73 -11.85 -8.62
C GLY A 821 -12.53 -12.79 -8.51
N SER A 822 -11.31 -12.24 -8.65
CA SER A 822 -10.03 -12.96 -8.63
C SER A 822 -9.30 -12.95 -7.30
N GLN A 823 -10.08 -12.84 -6.24
CA GLN A 823 -9.62 -12.89 -4.87
C GLN A 823 -9.57 -14.32 -4.32
N GLY A 824 -8.62 -14.61 -3.42
CA GLY A 824 -8.48 -15.93 -2.81
C GLY A 824 -7.82 -15.94 -1.43
N VAL A 825 -8.01 -17.03 -0.69
CA VAL A 825 -7.31 -17.23 0.60
C VAL A 825 -5.83 -17.48 0.37
N ILE A 826 -5.50 -18.35 -0.58
CA ILE A 826 -4.14 -18.53 -1.08
C ILE A 826 -4.15 -18.18 -2.57
N VAL A 827 -3.35 -17.19 -2.93
CA VAL A 827 -3.19 -16.71 -4.29
C VAL A 827 -1.74 -16.88 -4.72
N THR A 828 -1.53 -17.45 -5.91
CA THR A 828 -0.20 -17.54 -6.52
C THR A 828 -0.12 -16.69 -7.78
N GLU A 829 0.98 -15.97 -7.94
CA GLU A 829 1.29 -15.14 -9.10
C GLU A 829 2.69 -15.50 -9.65
N ASP A 830 2.97 -15.10 -10.89
CA ASP A 830 4.26 -15.33 -11.56
C ASP A 830 4.64 -16.80 -11.77
N SER A 831 5.86 -17.05 -12.24
CA SER A 831 6.32 -18.39 -12.62
C SER A 831 7.06 -19.10 -11.49
N GLY A 832 6.70 -20.35 -11.23
CA GLY A 832 7.42 -21.24 -10.30
C GLY A 832 6.98 -21.31 -8.82
N PRO A 833 5.94 -20.61 -8.32
CA PRO A 833 5.57 -20.79 -6.92
C PRO A 833 5.05 -22.21 -6.66
N THR A 834 5.29 -22.72 -5.45
CA THR A 834 4.78 -24.03 -5.01
C THR A 834 4.02 -23.92 -3.70
N VAL A 835 2.91 -24.65 -3.60
CA VAL A 835 2.08 -24.64 -2.39
C VAL A 835 1.83 -26.08 -1.96
N THR A 836 2.19 -26.40 -0.73
CA THR A 836 1.93 -27.69 -0.11
C THR A 836 1.00 -27.51 1.08
N ILE A 837 -0.08 -28.28 1.13
CA ILE A 837 -1.04 -28.28 2.23
C ILE A 837 -1.14 -29.71 2.76
N ASP A 838 -0.75 -29.92 4.01
CA ASP A 838 -0.64 -31.23 4.64
C ASP A 838 -1.32 -31.25 6.02
N ARG A 839 -2.21 -32.22 6.26
CA ARG A 839 -3.00 -32.36 7.50
C ARG A 839 -3.63 -31.05 7.99
N SER A 840 -4.07 -30.20 7.07
CA SER A 840 -4.47 -28.82 7.37
C SER A 840 -5.87 -28.49 6.87
N THR A 841 -6.45 -27.41 7.39
CA THR A 841 -7.72 -26.87 6.90
C THR A 841 -7.48 -25.50 6.29
N VAL A 842 -7.91 -25.28 5.05
CA VAL A 842 -7.93 -23.96 4.40
C VAL A 842 -9.36 -23.64 3.97
N SER A 843 -9.89 -22.52 4.44
CA SER A 843 -11.29 -22.16 4.22
C SER A 843 -11.48 -20.68 3.93
N GLY A 844 -12.45 -20.35 3.07
CA GLY A 844 -12.83 -18.99 2.73
C GLY A 844 -14.32 -18.85 2.41
N LYS A 845 -14.81 -17.60 2.35
CA LYS A 845 -16.18 -17.23 1.95
C LYS A 845 -16.14 -16.39 0.67
N GLY A 846 -17.08 -16.62 -0.25
CA GLY A 846 -17.17 -15.83 -1.47
C GLY A 846 -16.53 -16.52 -2.68
N ALA A 847 -15.63 -15.86 -3.40
CA ALA A 847 -15.20 -16.28 -4.74
C ALA A 847 -14.35 -17.56 -4.78
N ARG A 848 -13.14 -17.58 -4.18
CA ARG A 848 -12.16 -18.68 -4.33
C ARG A 848 -11.40 -18.96 -3.03
N THR A 849 -11.05 -20.22 -2.75
CA THR A 849 -10.13 -20.56 -1.64
C THR A 849 -8.68 -20.60 -2.09
N ILE A 850 -8.40 -21.33 -3.18
CA ILE A 850 -7.08 -21.35 -3.81
C ILE A 850 -7.23 -20.82 -5.23
N TYR A 851 -6.38 -19.85 -5.59
CA TYR A 851 -6.40 -19.21 -6.90
C TYR A 851 -4.99 -19.03 -7.48
N ALA A 852 -4.82 -19.35 -8.77
CA ALA A 852 -3.59 -19.09 -9.51
C ALA A 852 -3.84 -18.14 -10.70
N TYR A 853 -3.12 -17.02 -10.75
CA TYR A 853 -3.23 -16.05 -11.85
C TYR A 853 -2.70 -16.63 -13.18
N ASN A 854 -1.54 -17.29 -13.14
CA ASN A 854 -0.84 -17.87 -14.29
C ASN A 854 -0.87 -19.41 -14.28
N ALA A 855 -0.78 -20.05 -15.45
CA ALA A 855 -0.65 -21.50 -15.56
C ALA A 855 0.79 -21.93 -15.26
N GLY A 856 1.02 -22.65 -14.15
CA GLY A 856 2.38 -23.05 -13.76
C GLY A 856 2.61 -23.54 -12.31
N PRO A 857 1.82 -23.15 -11.29
CA PRO A 857 2.09 -23.62 -9.93
C PRO A 857 1.70 -25.08 -9.71
N LEU A 858 2.53 -25.84 -8.99
CA LEU A 858 2.15 -27.15 -8.48
C LEU A 858 1.54 -26.98 -7.08
N PHE A 859 0.26 -27.33 -6.94
CA PHE A 859 -0.39 -27.45 -5.63
C PHE A 859 -0.42 -28.92 -5.21
N THR A 860 0.17 -29.23 -4.04
CA THR A 860 0.09 -30.58 -3.45
C THR A 860 -0.75 -30.52 -2.18
N ILE A 861 -1.84 -31.30 -2.15
CA ILE A 861 -2.79 -31.31 -1.04
C ILE A 861 -2.92 -32.73 -0.50
N THR A 862 -2.48 -32.95 0.74
CA THR A 862 -2.41 -34.27 1.38
C THR A 862 -3.17 -34.24 2.70
N ASP A 863 -4.07 -35.21 2.91
CA ASP A 863 -4.83 -35.38 4.16
C ASP A 863 -5.48 -34.09 4.72
N SER A 864 -5.92 -33.20 3.82
CA SER A 864 -6.33 -31.84 4.16
C SER A 864 -7.77 -31.51 3.75
N THR A 865 -8.35 -30.48 4.35
CA THR A 865 -9.69 -30.00 4.00
C THR A 865 -9.62 -28.62 3.37
N ILE A 866 -10.10 -28.49 2.13
CA ILE A 866 -10.24 -27.21 1.43
C ILE A 866 -11.71 -26.90 1.25
N THR A 867 -12.16 -25.76 1.78
CA THR A 867 -13.59 -25.40 1.82
C THR A 867 -13.84 -24.03 1.23
N ASN A 868 -14.84 -23.92 0.37
CA ASN A 868 -15.44 -22.66 -0.08
C ASN A 868 -16.95 -22.82 -0.29
N THR A 869 -17.71 -21.72 -0.14
CA THR A 869 -19.13 -21.68 -0.50
C THR A 869 -19.36 -21.72 -2.01
N ASN A 870 -18.43 -21.19 -2.81
CA ASN A 870 -18.45 -21.21 -4.26
C ASN A 870 -17.30 -22.08 -4.79
N THR A 871 -16.15 -21.49 -5.14
CA THR A 871 -15.04 -22.21 -5.80
C THR A 871 -13.93 -22.55 -4.82
N ALA A 872 -13.59 -23.83 -4.68
CA ALA A 872 -12.49 -24.25 -3.82
C ALA A 872 -11.13 -24.13 -4.53
N LEU A 873 -11.05 -24.59 -5.79
CA LEU A 873 -9.83 -24.67 -6.58
C LEU A 873 -10.04 -24.01 -7.94
N TYR A 874 -9.19 -23.07 -8.34
CA TYR A 874 -9.37 -22.32 -9.59
C TYR A 874 -8.04 -22.07 -10.30
N ARG A 875 -7.96 -22.50 -11.58
CA ARG A 875 -6.74 -22.52 -12.42
C ARG A 875 -5.60 -23.35 -11.77
N SER A 876 -4.62 -23.79 -12.56
CA SER A 876 -3.46 -24.61 -12.12
C SER A 876 -3.63 -26.14 -12.10
N GLU A 877 -2.52 -26.84 -11.82
CA GLU A 877 -2.45 -28.27 -11.60
C GLU A 877 -2.44 -28.61 -10.09
N TYR A 878 -3.31 -29.53 -9.70
CA TYR A 878 -3.48 -29.98 -8.32
C TYR A 878 -3.18 -31.46 -8.19
N VAL A 879 -2.29 -31.82 -7.27
CA VAL A 879 -2.04 -33.20 -6.83
C VAL A 879 -2.77 -33.43 -5.52
N LEU A 880 -3.80 -34.27 -5.55
CA LEU A 880 -4.61 -34.59 -4.36
C LEU A 880 -4.23 -35.96 -3.83
N ASN A 881 -3.91 -36.05 -2.54
CA ASN A 881 -3.40 -37.24 -1.88
C ASN A 881 -4.20 -37.58 -0.60
N GLY A 882 -4.14 -38.86 -0.20
CA GLY A 882 -4.66 -39.31 1.09
C GLY A 882 -6.17 -39.12 1.26
N THR A 883 -6.57 -38.62 2.43
CA THR A 883 -7.95 -38.37 2.88
C THR A 883 -8.48 -36.97 2.53
N THR A 884 -7.86 -36.30 1.54
CA THR A 884 -8.17 -34.91 1.19
C THR A 884 -9.64 -34.66 0.82
N VAL A 885 -10.28 -33.71 1.51
CA VAL A 885 -11.66 -33.29 1.30
C VAL A 885 -11.69 -31.92 0.62
N ILE A 886 -12.41 -31.83 -0.50
CA ILE A 886 -12.66 -30.56 -1.21
C ILE A 886 -14.16 -30.30 -1.20
N THR A 887 -14.57 -29.14 -0.68
CA THR A 887 -15.97 -28.69 -0.70
C THR A 887 -16.06 -27.34 -1.41
N GLY A 888 -16.92 -27.27 -2.44
CA GLY A 888 -16.98 -26.19 -3.42
C GLY A 888 -16.73 -26.71 -4.85
N SER A 889 -16.87 -25.85 -5.85
CA SER A 889 -16.60 -26.16 -7.26
C SER A 889 -15.11 -26.06 -7.60
N THR A 890 -14.71 -26.67 -8.70
CA THR A 890 -13.45 -26.35 -9.41
C THR A 890 -13.75 -25.50 -10.64
N GLY A 891 -12.84 -24.61 -11.02
CA GLY A 891 -13.08 -23.68 -12.14
C GLY A 891 -11.81 -23.26 -12.88
N GLY A 892 -12.00 -22.54 -13.99
CA GLY A 892 -10.90 -21.90 -14.71
C GLY A 892 -9.89 -22.85 -15.37
N GLY A 893 -10.27 -24.10 -15.69
CA GLY A 893 -9.36 -25.07 -16.30
C GLY A 893 -8.41 -25.76 -15.32
N ALA A 894 -8.76 -25.80 -14.03
CA ALA A 894 -8.01 -26.56 -13.03
C ALA A 894 -7.85 -28.04 -13.45
N VAL A 895 -6.61 -28.53 -13.49
CA VAL A 895 -6.28 -29.93 -13.80
C VAL A 895 -6.04 -30.67 -12.49
N ILE A 896 -6.77 -31.77 -12.29
CA ILE A 896 -6.72 -32.53 -11.03
C ILE A 896 -6.08 -33.89 -11.29
N HIS A 897 -4.94 -34.12 -10.64
CA HIS A 897 -4.31 -35.42 -10.53
C HIS A 897 -4.76 -36.03 -9.19
N ASP A 898 -5.81 -36.84 -9.23
CA ASP A 898 -6.51 -37.32 -8.05
C ASP A 898 -5.99 -38.69 -7.60
N PHE A 899 -5.06 -38.70 -6.66
CA PHE A 899 -4.52 -39.91 -6.03
C PHE A 899 -5.20 -40.22 -4.69
N ARG A 900 -6.31 -39.56 -4.35
CA ARG A 900 -7.03 -39.81 -3.09
C ARG A 900 -7.55 -41.24 -3.03
N GLY A 901 -7.47 -41.84 -1.85
CA GLY A 901 -7.88 -43.24 -1.63
C GLY A 901 -7.13 -44.28 -2.48
N SER A 902 -6.04 -43.88 -3.14
CA SER A 902 -5.25 -44.70 -4.05
C SER A 902 -3.84 -44.88 -3.49
N GLU A 903 -3.29 -46.09 -3.62
CA GLU A 903 -1.93 -46.39 -3.18
C GLU A 903 -1.25 -47.40 -4.10
N VAL A 904 0.07 -47.51 -3.98
CA VAL A 904 0.83 -48.61 -4.58
C VAL A 904 0.97 -49.69 -3.53
N ALA A 905 0.55 -50.92 -3.85
CA ALA A 905 0.82 -52.10 -3.07
C ALA A 905 1.95 -52.90 -3.71
N GLY A 906 2.88 -53.39 -2.89
CA GLY A 906 4.02 -54.20 -3.34
C GLY A 906 4.05 -55.55 -2.62
N ASN A 907 4.19 -56.62 -3.39
CA ASN A 907 4.50 -57.95 -2.88
C ASN A 907 5.99 -58.23 -3.07
N VAL A 908 6.67 -58.59 -1.97
CA VAL A 908 8.11 -58.85 -1.94
C VAL A 908 8.33 -60.34 -1.69
N ALA A 909 8.80 -61.07 -2.71
CA ALA A 909 9.07 -62.51 -2.64
C ALA A 909 10.20 -62.88 -3.63
N ASP A 910 10.98 -63.92 -3.31
CA ASP A 910 12.03 -64.50 -4.18
C ASP A 910 12.99 -63.47 -4.82
N ASN A 911 13.46 -62.48 -4.02
CA ASN A 911 14.31 -61.37 -4.47
C ASN A 911 13.71 -60.51 -5.59
N ALA A 912 12.37 -60.48 -5.71
CA ALA A 912 11.65 -59.65 -6.66
C ALA A 912 10.55 -58.82 -5.97
N VAL A 913 10.28 -57.63 -6.51
CA VAL A 913 9.14 -56.78 -6.10
C VAL A 913 8.11 -56.74 -7.21
N THR A 914 6.88 -57.16 -6.90
CA THR A 914 5.71 -57.01 -7.80
C THR A 914 4.85 -55.86 -7.31
N LEU A 915 4.58 -54.88 -8.16
CA LEU A 915 3.80 -53.68 -7.82
C LEU A 915 2.40 -53.75 -8.44
N THR A 916 1.40 -53.32 -7.69
CA THR A 916 0.01 -53.25 -8.14
C THR A 916 -0.64 -51.95 -7.65
N LYS A 917 -1.60 -51.44 -8.44
CA LYS A 917 -2.45 -50.33 -8.01
C LYS A 917 -3.43 -50.87 -6.96
N ALA A 918 -3.55 -50.22 -5.83
CA ALA A 918 -4.44 -50.60 -4.73
C ALA A 918 -5.27 -49.41 -4.25
N GLY A 919 -6.37 -49.70 -3.54
CA GLY A 919 -7.31 -48.70 -3.04
C GLY A 919 -8.61 -48.62 -3.84
N THR A 920 -9.44 -47.63 -3.50
CA THR A 920 -10.75 -47.39 -4.13
C THR A 920 -10.80 -45.93 -4.57
N GLY A 921 -10.60 -45.65 -5.86
CA GLY A 921 -10.61 -44.30 -6.40
C GLY A 921 -10.34 -44.26 -7.91
N PRO A 922 -10.58 -43.09 -8.56
CA PRO A 922 -10.41 -42.93 -10.01
C PRO A 922 -9.00 -43.33 -10.50
N ALA A 923 -7.94 -42.90 -9.81
CA ALA A 923 -6.56 -43.22 -10.18
C ALA A 923 -6.23 -44.72 -10.17
N VAL A 924 -6.88 -45.51 -9.30
CA VAL A 924 -6.69 -46.97 -9.28
C VAL A 924 -7.26 -47.62 -10.54
N THR A 925 -8.44 -47.19 -10.96
CA THR A 925 -9.18 -47.79 -12.08
C THR A 925 -8.85 -47.20 -13.45
N ASP A 926 -8.28 -46.00 -13.49
CA ASP A 926 -7.96 -45.29 -14.72
C ASP A 926 -6.62 -45.82 -15.31
N PRO A 927 -6.61 -46.33 -16.55
CA PRO A 927 -5.39 -46.80 -17.21
C PRO A 927 -4.37 -45.68 -17.52
N ALA A 928 -4.76 -44.40 -17.53
CA ALA A 928 -3.84 -43.28 -17.73
C ALA A 928 -2.85 -43.11 -16.57
N TYR A 929 -3.23 -43.56 -15.37
CA TYR A 929 -2.34 -43.63 -14.23
C TYR A 929 -1.45 -44.87 -14.36
N THR A 930 -0.15 -44.75 -14.19
CA THR A 930 0.81 -45.87 -14.22
C THR A 930 1.52 -45.99 -12.89
N ILE A 931 2.23 -47.08 -12.66
CA ILE A 931 3.14 -47.16 -11.52
C ILE A 931 4.52 -46.81 -12.06
N ALA A 932 5.22 -45.88 -11.42
CA ALA A 932 6.62 -45.63 -11.67
C ALA A 932 7.43 -46.01 -10.43
N TYR A 933 8.68 -46.40 -10.62
CA TYR A 933 9.56 -46.77 -9.51
C TYR A 933 11.00 -46.31 -9.72
N VAL A 934 11.72 -46.14 -8.61
CA VAL A 934 13.18 -45.99 -8.54
C VAL A 934 13.73 -47.03 -7.56
N VAL A 935 14.86 -47.61 -7.91
CA VAL A 935 15.59 -48.52 -7.02
C VAL A 935 16.77 -47.76 -6.41
N THR A 936 16.86 -47.78 -5.09
CA THR A 936 18.01 -47.26 -4.35
C THR A 936 18.63 -48.36 -3.50
N GLU A 937 19.81 -48.11 -2.94
CA GLU A 937 20.37 -49.00 -1.92
C GLU A 937 19.41 -49.15 -0.71
N PRO A 938 19.50 -50.27 0.04
CA PRO A 938 18.69 -50.47 1.24
C PRO A 938 18.80 -49.30 2.23
N GLY A 939 17.67 -48.69 2.58
CA GLY A 939 17.62 -47.58 3.55
C GLY A 939 17.96 -46.18 3.01
N ALA A 940 18.33 -46.04 1.74
CA ALA A 940 18.46 -44.74 1.11
C ALA A 940 17.08 -44.10 0.90
N PRO A 941 16.90 -42.79 1.17
CA PRO A 941 15.62 -42.08 0.99
C PRO A 941 15.20 -42.05 -0.48
N ALA A 942 13.91 -41.80 -0.73
CA ALA A 942 13.41 -41.56 -2.08
C ALA A 942 14.23 -40.46 -2.77
N PRO A 943 14.54 -40.59 -4.07
CA PRO A 943 15.06 -39.48 -4.86
C PRO A 943 14.08 -38.30 -4.81
N GLY A 944 14.61 -37.07 -4.66
CA GLY A 944 13.81 -35.83 -4.74
C GLY A 944 13.01 -35.78 -6.05
N ASP A 945 11.79 -35.24 -5.99
CA ASP A 945 10.80 -35.20 -7.08
C ASP A 945 10.58 -36.52 -7.84
N PHE A 946 10.96 -37.65 -7.24
CA PHE A 946 10.93 -38.95 -7.88
C PHE A 946 11.74 -38.99 -9.20
N GLN A 947 12.82 -38.21 -9.25
CA GLN A 947 13.67 -38.03 -10.42
C GLN A 947 14.35 -39.34 -10.83
N GLY A 948 14.30 -39.67 -12.13
CA GLY A 948 14.85 -40.91 -12.66
C GLY A 948 13.92 -42.13 -12.53
N ALA A 949 12.66 -41.93 -12.12
CA ALA A 949 11.66 -42.99 -12.09
C ALA A 949 11.36 -43.57 -13.48
N VAL A 950 11.21 -44.89 -13.53
CA VAL A 950 10.85 -45.63 -14.75
C VAL A 950 9.49 -46.29 -14.59
N ALA A 951 8.77 -46.44 -15.69
CA ALA A 951 7.47 -47.09 -15.70
C ALA A 951 7.60 -48.57 -15.33
N TYR A 952 6.74 -49.03 -14.41
CA TYR A 952 6.66 -50.43 -14.01
C TYR A 952 5.93 -51.25 -15.08
N THR A 953 6.66 -52.15 -15.75
CA THR A 953 6.12 -53.04 -16.77
C THR A 953 6.23 -54.52 -16.40
N GLU A 954 7.13 -54.87 -15.49
CA GLU A 954 7.42 -56.25 -15.09
C GLU A 954 8.00 -56.31 -13.66
N PRO A 955 7.96 -57.47 -12.98
CA PRO A 955 8.54 -57.64 -11.65
C PRO A 955 10.01 -57.22 -11.58
N ILE A 956 10.37 -56.49 -10.52
CA ILE A 956 11.71 -55.89 -10.35
C ILE A 956 12.62 -56.88 -9.63
N ALA A 957 13.63 -57.43 -10.30
CA ALA A 957 14.59 -58.36 -9.71
C ALA A 957 15.74 -57.64 -9.00
N LEU A 958 16.02 -58.00 -7.74
CA LEU A 958 17.05 -57.38 -6.90
C LEU A 958 17.99 -58.44 -6.28
N PRO A 959 19.09 -58.80 -6.95
CA PRO A 959 19.97 -59.90 -6.51
C PRO A 959 20.81 -59.62 -5.24
N GLN A 960 20.94 -58.36 -4.80
CA GLN A 960 21.83 -57.94 -3.70
C GLN A 960 21.17 -57.02 -2.66
N GLY A 961 19.83 -57.07 -2.55
CA GLY A 961 19.08 -56.18 -1.66
C GLY A 961 18.98 -54.74 -2.18
N GLY A 962 17.82 -54.10 -1.97
CA GLY A 962 17.52 -52.75 -2.46
C GLY A 962 16.17 -52.23 -1.96
N THR A 963 15.99 -50.91 -2.01
CA THR A 963 14.71 -50.25 -1.73
C THR A 963 14.07 -49.86 -3.06
N VAL A 964 12.90 -50.41 -3.37
CA VAL A 964 12.05 -49.95 -4.47
C VAL A 964 11.15 -48.85 -3.93
N TRP A 965 11.37 -47.62 -4.35
CA TRP A 965 10.44 -46.52 -4.16
C TRP A 965 9.47 -46.52 -5.34
N ALA A 966 8.16 -46.55 -5.09
CA ALA A 966 7.13 -46.58 -6.13
C ALA A 966 6.02 -45.58 -5.84
N ALA A 967 5.46 -44.99 -6.89
CA ALA A 967 4.31 -44.11 -6.82
C ALA A 967 3.37 -44.36 -8.01
N LEU A 968 2.10 -44.03 -7.83
CA LEU A 968 1.20 -43.85 -8.96
C LEU A 968 1.59 -42.55 -9.68
N THR A 969 1.67 -42.59 -11.01
CA THR A 969 2.03 -41.46 -11.86
C THR A 969 0.96 -41.16 -12.90
N HIS A 970 0.68 -39.89 -13.15
CA HIS A 970 -0.16 -39.43 -14.26
C HIS A 970 0.53 -38.25 -14.94
N GLY A 971 0.99 -38.44 -16.18
CA GLY A 971 1.92 -37.51 -16.81
C GLY A 971 3.26 -37.46 -16.07
N SER A 972 3.74 -36.26 -15.75
CA SER A 972 4.95 -36.02 -14.92
C SER A 972 4.66 -35.97 -13.41
N ARG A 973 3.39 -36.08 -13.00
CA ARG A 973 2.98 -35.96 -11.60
C ARG A 973 2.91 -37.33 -10.93
N HIS A 974 3.28 -37.40 -9.66
CA HIS A 974 3.24 -38.61 -8.84
C HIS A 974 2.43 -38.37 -7.57
N GLY A 975 1.65 -39.38 -7.17
CA GLY A 975 0.99 -39.42 -5.88
C GLY A 975 1.95 -39.77 -4.75
N ILE A 976 1.40 -40.16 -3.60
CA ILE A 976 2.19 -40.57 -2.43
C ILE A 976 3.19 -41.69 -2.80
N VAL A 977 4.48 -41.45 -2.54
CA VAL A 977 5.55 -42.42 -2.74
C VAL A 977 5.56 -43.47 -1.62
N LYS A 978 5.67 -44.75 -1.98
CA LYS A 978 5.78 -45.90 -1.07
C LYS A 978 7.12 -46.59 -1.26
N SER A 979 7.72 -47.08 -0.18
CA SER A 979 8.96 -47.88 -0.23
C SER A 979 8.68 -49.37 0.01
N PHE A 980 9.38 -50.23 -0.75
CA PHE A 980 9.38 -51.69 -0.59
C PHE A 980 10.82 -52.18 -0.50
N VAL A 981 11.18 -52.87 0.58
CA VAL A 981 12.57 -53.28 0.85
C VAL A 981 12.74 -54.77 0.61
N VAL A 982 13.72 -55.16 -0.20
CA VAL A 982 14.20 -56.54 -0.34
C VAL A 982 15.43 -56.70 0.55
N GLN A 983 15.34 -57.51 1.62
CA GLN A 983 16.45 -57.76 2.52
C GLN A 983 17.41 -58.82 1.93
N ALA A 984 18.73 -58.61 2.07
CA ALA A 984 19.71 -59.65 1.76
C ALA A 984 19.67 -60.74 2.86
N PRO A 985 19.83 -62.04 2.53
CA PRO A 985 19.88 -63.07 3.56
C PRO A 985 21.14 -62.87 4.44
N GLY A 986 20.96 -62.74 5.75
CA GLY A 986 22.05 -62.58 6.72
C GLY A 986 23.02 -63.77 6.77
N ASP A 987 24.27 -63.51 7.19
CA ASP A 987 25.30 -64.52 7.48
C ASP A 987 25.16 -65.03 8.92
N PRO A 988 24.67 -66.26 9.15
CA PRO A 988 24.40 -66.78 10.50
C PRO A 988 25.65 -66.87 11.37
N ALA A 989 26.84 -67.04 10.78
CA ALA A 989 28.08 -67.14 11.52
C ALA A 989 28.56 -65.76 12.00
N ALA A 990 28.43 -64.73 11.16
CA ALA A 990 28.75 -63.35 11.53
C ALA A 990 27.74 -62.77 12.54
N CYS A 991 26.46 -63.14 12.44
CA CYS A 991 25.42 -62.75 13.39
C CYS A 991 25.75 -63.23 14.82
N LEU A 992 26.13 -64.50 14.97
CA LEU A 992 26.44 -65.07 16.27
C LEU A 992 27.62 -64.33 16.94
N VAL A 993 28.67 -64.02 16.17
CA VAL A 993 29.85 -63.28 16.65
C VAL A 993 29.48 -61.84 17.05
N ALA A 994 28.64 -61.17 16.26
CA ALA A 994 28.18 -59.81 16.57
C ALA A 994 27.30 -59.76 17.83
N GLN A 995 26.44 -60.76 18.03
CA GLN A 995 25.62 -60.87 19.25
C GLN A 995 26.50 -61.05 20.50
N GLU A 996 27.51 -61.93 20.43
CA GLU A 996 28.48 -62.12 21.52
C GLU A 996 29.26 -60.83 21.84
N GLN A 997 29.66 -60.07 20.82
CA GLN A 997 30.36 -58.79 20.99
C GLN A 997 29.47 -57.70 21.59
N ALA A 998 28.19 -57.62 21.19
CA ALA A 998 27.24 -56.68 21.76
C ALA A 998 26.93 -57.00 23.23
N GLU A 999 26.75 -58.27 23.57
CA GLU A 999 26.57 -58.70 24.96
C GLU A 999 27.81 -58.41 25.83
N ALA A 1000 29.02 -58.57 25.29
CA ALA A 1000 30.24 -58.20 25.99
C ALA A 1000 30.33 -56.68 26.22
N ALA A 1001 30.06 -55.86 25.20
CA ALA A 1001 30.08 -54.41 25.31
C ALA A 1001 28.99 -53.86 26.26
N ALA A 1002 27.81 -54.50 26.31
CA ALA A 1002 26.76 -54.16 27.25
C ALA A 1002 27.21 -54.36 28.72
N LYS A 1003 27.94 -55.44 28.99
CA LYS A 1003 28.53 -55.69 30.33
C LYS A 1003 29.57 -54.65 30.69
N ASP A 1004 30.34 -54.16 29.73
CA ASP A 1004 31.32 -53.08 29.96
C ASP A 1004 30.65 -51.72 30.25
N VAL A 1005 29.52 -51.42 29.59
CA VAL A 1005 28.68 -50.25 29.93
C VAL A 1005 28.15 -50.35 31.36
N ASP A 1006 27.58 -51.48 31.75
CA ASP A 1006 27.05 -51.69 33.11
C ASP A 1006 28.17 -51.57 34.17
N LYS A 1007 29.37 -52.10 33.86
CA LYS A 1007 30.55 -51.97 34.72
C LYS A 1007 31.03 -50.52 34.84
N ALA A 1008 31.07 -49.77 33.74
CA ALA A 1008 31.47 -48.37 33.73
C ALA A 1008 30.44 -47.48 34.43
N ASP A 1009 29.14 -47.76 34.28
CA ASP A 1009 28.06 -47.02 34.94
C ASP A 1009 28.12 -47.20 36.47
N LYS A 1010 28.32 -48.45 36.93
CA LYS A 1010 28.58 -48.74 38.36
C LYS A 1010 29.82 -48.03 38.88
N ALA A 1011 30.85 -47.84 38.06
CA ALA A 1011 32.05 -47.10 38.45
C ALA A 1011 31.76 -45.58 38.59
N VAL A 1012 30.97 -45.00 37.70
CA VAL A 1012 30.49 -43.61 37.80
C VAL A 1012 29.65 -43.42 39.04
N GLN A 1013 28.68 -44.29 39.32
CA GLN A 1013 27.86 -44.21 40.54
C GLN A 1013 28.72 -44.29 41.82
N LYS A 1014 29.75 -45.14 41.82
CA LYS A 1014 30.69 -45.24 42.94
C LYS A 1014 31.58 -43.98 43.09
N ALA A 1015 32.01 -43.38 41.98
CA ALA A 1015 32.78 -42.15 41.98
C ALA A 1015 31.94 -40.95 42.42
N GLN A 1016 30.68 -40.86 41.98
CA GLN A 1016 29.70 -39.84 42.38
C GLN A 1016 29.50 -39.87 43.90
N LYS A 1017 29.29 -41.07 44.47
CA LYS A 1017 29.17 -41.24 45.92
C LYS A 1017 30.43 -40.80 46.68
N LYS A 1018 31.63 -41.03 46.13
CA LYS A 1018 32.88 -40.52 46.74
C LYS A 1018 32.98 -39.00 46.72
N VAL A 1019 32.44 -38.35 45.68
CA VAL A 1019 32.36 -36.88 45.61
C VAL A 1019 31.41 -36.36 46.68
N GLU A 1020 30.22 -36.94 46.80
CA GLU A 1020 29.23 -36.58 47.83
C GLU A 1020 29.79 -36.77 49.25
N ASP A 1021 30.45 -37.91 49.52
CA ASP A 1021 31.08 -38.18 50.82
C ASP A 1021 32.23 -37.19 51.12
N ALA A 1022 33.01 -36.80 50.10
CA ALA A 1022 34.10 -35.84 50.24
C ALA A 1022 33.60 -34.40 50.44
N GLU A 1023 32.51 -34.03 49.76
CA GLU A 1023 31.82 -32.74 49.89
C GLU A 1023 31.21 -32.59 51.28
N ALA A 1024 30.42 -33.57 51.73
CA ALA A 1024 29.83 -33.57 53.07
C ALA A 1024 30.90 -33.50 54.17
N LYS A 1025 32.07 -34.12 53.93
CA LYS A 1025 33.20 -34.05 54.85
C LYS A 1025 33.86 -32.67 54.85
N LEU A 1026 34.03 -32.05 53.67
CA LEU A 1026 34.54 -30.69 53.52
C LEU A 1026 33.61 -29.67 54.19
N GLU A 1027 32.30 -29.75 53.92
CA GLU A 1027 31.27 -28.92 54.55
C GLU A 1027 31.28 -29.06 56.08
N LYS A 1028 31.38 -30.29 56.59
CA LYS A 1028 31.51 -30.53 58.02
C LYS A 1028 32.78 -29.94 58.61
N SER A 1029 33.91 -30.04 57.91
CA SER A 1029 35.20 -29.45 58.33
C SER A 1029 35.15 -27.91 58.33
N LEU A 1030 34.44 -27.29 57.38
CA LEU A 1030 34.16 -25.85 57.34
C LEU A 1030 33.23 -25.40 58.47
N ALA A 1031 32.12 -26.11 58.70
CA ALA A 1031 31.13 -25.77 59.72
C ALA A 1031 31.63 -25.96 61.17
N SER A 1032 32.55 -26.90 61.37
CA SER A 1032 33.14 -27.23 62.69
C SER A 1032 34.38 -26.40 63.06
N GLY A 1033 34.86 -25.52 62.18
CA GLY A 1033 36.00 -24.63 62.44
C GLY A 1033 37.33 -25.35 62.61
N LYS A 1034 37.56 -26.48 61.90
CA LYS A 1034 38.83 -27.20 61.95
C LYS A 1034 40.03 -26.33 61.52
N PRO A 1035 41.26 -26.67 61.95
CA PRO A 1035 42.46 -25.95 61.52
C PRO A 1035 42.56 -25.88 59.99
N ALA A 1036 43.01 -24.74 59.45
CA ALA A 1036 43.06 -24.47 58.00
C ALA A 1036 43.76 -25.57 57.19
N GLN A 1037 44.73 -26.27 57.79
CA GLN A 1037 45.45 -27.36 57.14
C GLN A 1037 44.60 -28.63 56.95
N ALA A 1038 43.63 -28.88 57.82
CA ALA A 1038 42.67 -29.99 57.66
C ALA A 1038 41.62 -29.68 56.59
N ILE A 1039 41.16 -28.41 56.51
CA ILE A 1039 40.23 -27.97 55.46
C ILE A 1039 40.89 -28.09 54.08
N LYS A 1040 42.14 -27.61 53.92
CA LYS A 1040 42.89 -27.79 52.66
C LYS A 1040 43.08 -29.26 52.25
N GLN A 1041 43.21 -30.17 53.22
CA GLN A 1041 43.30 -31.61 52.91
C GLN A 1041 41.96 -32.20 52.45
N ASP A 1042 40.84 -31.76 53.03
CA ASP A 1042 39.51 -32.19 52.59
C ASP A 1042 39.14 -31.54 51.24
N GLU A 1043 39.52 -30.28 50.97
CA GLU A 1043 39.40 -29.61 49.66
C GLU A 1043 40.18 -30.36 48.56
N ALA A 1044 41.43 -30.75 48.85
CA ALA A 1044 42.24 -31.52 47.90
C ALA A 1044 41.61 -32.89 47.57
N LYS A 1045 41.03 -33.56 48.57
CA LYS A 1045 40.33 -34.86 48.38
C LYS A 1045 39.02 -34.71 47.60
N PHE A 1046 38.29 -33.62 47.82
CA PHE A 1046 37.10 -33.31 47.03
C PHE A 1046 37.45 -33.05 45.56
N ALA A 1047 38.51 -32.26 45.32
CA ALA A 1047 39.01 -32.02 43.96
C ALA A 1047 39.48 -33.31 43.27
N GLU A 1048 40.19 -34.19 43.98
CA GLU A 1048 40.63 -35.51 43.48
C GLU A 1048 39.44 -36.42 43.16
N ALA A 1049 38.43 -36.47 44.04
CA ALA A 1049 37.21 -37.25 43.79
C ALA A 1049 36.44 -36.75 42.56
N LYS A 1050 36.39 -35.42 42.35
CA LYS A 1050 35.73 -34.80 41.20
C LYS A 1050 36.48 -35.09 39.90
N ALA A 1051 37.82 -35.06 39.90
CA ALA A 1051 38.62 -35.45 38.75
C ALA A 1051 38.41 -36.93 38.37
N GLN A 1052 38.35 -37.82 39.36
CA GLN A 1052 38.08 -39.25 39.14
C GLN A 1052 36.66 -39.51 38.59
N LEU A 1053 35.67 -38.70 38.99
CA LEU A 1053 34.32 -38.77 38.44
C LEU A 1053 34.30 -38.41 36.94
N GLU A 1054 35.03 -37.37 36.53
CA GLU A 1054 35.09 -36.98 35.12
C GLU A 1054 35.84 -38.02 34.25
N GLU A 1055 36.88 -38.66 34.79
CA GLU A 1055 37.56 -39.77 34.12
C GLU A 1055 36.64 -41.00 33.93
N THR A 1056 35.86 -41.35 34.97
CA THR A 1056 34.91 -42.47 34.89
C THR A 1056 33.72 -42.18 33.98
N LYS A 1057 33.23 -40.93 33.93
CA LYS A 1057 32.20 -40.50 32.95
C LYS A 1057 32.72 -40.59 31.52
N THR A 1058 33.98 -40.20 31.29
CA THR A 1058 34.63 -40.36 29.97
C THR A 1058 34.72 -41.83 29.57
N THR A 1059 35.06 -42.72 30.52
CA THR A 1059 35.10 -44.17 30.29
C THR A 1059 33.70 -44.73 29.96
N LEU A 1060 32.64 -44.27 30.65
CA LEU A 1060 31.26 -44.66 30.36
C LEU A 1060 30.82 -44.18 28.97
N ALA A 1061 31.19 -42.96 28.57
CA ALA A 1061 30.91 -42.44 27.23
C ALA A 1061 31.57 -43.31 26.15
N THR A 1062 32.84 -43.69 26.34
CA THR A 1062 33.55 -44.61 25.43
C THR A 1062 32.88 -45.99 25.39
N ALA A 1063 32.50 -46.57 26.54
CA ALA A 1063 31.83 -47.87 26.58
C ALA A 1063 30.45 -47.83 25.88
N LYS A 1064 29.68 -46.75 26.07
CA LYS A 1064 28.39 -46.55 25.39
C LYS A 1064 28.56 -46.41 23.88
N ALA A 1065 29.59 -45.71 23.43
CA ALA A 1065 29.91 -45.61 22.00
C ALA A 1065 30.26 -46.98 21.40
N VAL A 1066 31.08 -47.79 22.09
CA VAL A 1066 31.44 -49.15 21.65
C VAL A 1066 30.21 -50.07 21.61
N HIS A 1067 29.35 -50.03 22.63
CA HIS A 1067 28.12 -50.84 22.65
C HIS A 1067 27.14 -50.43 21.53
N THR A 1068 27.02 -49.12 21.27
CA THR A 1068 26.20 -48.61 20.16
C THR A 1068 26.74 -49.10 18.80
N ALA A 1069 28.07 -49.11 18.62
CA ALA A 1069 28.71 -49.66 17.43
C ALA A 1069 28.49 -51.18 17.30
N ALA A 1070 28.56 -51.93 18.39
CA ALA A 1070 28.31 -53.38 18.40
C ALA A 1070 26.83 -53.72 18.10
N LEU A 1071 25.87 -52.95 18.63
CA LEU A 1071 24.45 -53.08 18.30
C LEU A 1071 24.16 -52.77 16.84
N ALA A 1072 24.88 -51.80 16.25
CA ALA A 1072 24.80 -51.54 14.82
C ALA A 1072 25.29 -52.74 13.98
N GLN A 1073 26.33 -53.46 14.45
CA GLN A 1073 26.80 -54.69 13.80
C GLN A 1073 25.82 -55.87 13.96
N VAL A 1074 25.18 -56.04 15.12
CA VAL A 1074 24.09 -57.03 15.30
C VAL A 1074 22.94 -56.72 14.35
N ALA A 1075 22.53 -55.46 14.29
CA ALA A 1075 21.49 -55.03 13.36
C ALA A 1075 21.88 -55.21 11.89
N ALA A 1076 23.18 -55.20 11.57
CA ALA A 1076 23.67 -55.40 10.21
C ALA A 1076 23.78 -56.89 9.82
N PHE A 1077 24.23 -57.76 10.72
CA PHE A 1077 24.52 -59.17 10.41
C PHE A 1077 23.38 -60.15 10.74
N CYS A 1078 22.45 -59.79 11.64
CA CYS A 1078 21.37 -60.66 12.13
C CYS A 1078 19.98 -60.37 11.55
N ARG A 1079 19.88 -59.50 10.54
CA ARG A 1079 18.60 -59.20 9.88
C ARG A 1079 18.22 -60.26 8.86
#